data_AF-A0A2R7Y608-F1
#
_entry.id   AF-A0A2R7Y608-F1
#
_cell.length_a   1.000
_cell.length_b   1.000
_cell.length_c   1.000
_cell.angle_alpha   90.00
_cell.angle_beta   90.00
_cell.angle_gamma   90.00
#
_symmetry.space_group_name_H-M   'P 1'
#
loop_
_entity.id
_entity.type
_entity.pdbx_description
1 polymer ?
#
loop_
_entity_poly.entity_id
_entity_poly.type
_entity_poly.pdbx_seq_one_letter_code
_entity_poly.pdbx_strand_id
1 'polypeptide(L)'
;MSSHEGVVVELTGEGIYLRCGDRRVGPYKTYNEINVKEVAEKLDTEPVEVFKAKQRARFAAANPDRAPPNSDVATEVADTFTYAGDRPFYGKIQVIALGSPQSRYMRLTFRCANAKEECPPCSLVPYLQLNFNELDKDPSAFATYFDTNNPRDALRILVERGLEPGCPAWWKSVECKCEDERAVTPAIMIDRLGNEGKAWFVHSQRCDLKRCPNWIIGEGWLCKGKNGRIGVLIEEFTPESEVASPLPDEVEVAKAYIRKLVNEDGLKNSGVWKVAEALKRKSQLKGSEVVKGFASDLLTVASPVWVKTPEGPAELGATTCELGPSTTAKSKRVRMLIDWLGCGKYDTGRKTPAGLTAGAEKVEGMGWIVRKGLLPSMDLSFLVLDNMPPHAIDEQIESRRNGIVSITAIRSLELWARCRLKLLNNPAQPFDEMLYRCTALKMFDSKLIARFTFAVFTYGVSTEERYTDEIIDPKPEDDELLKHARTILRWNLSRETTYEVRRELWPIIMRYGKELELRYGCEDVPLLLRAIPYKLACLAYSFALLEGYDEPEERHVRLAYEWLDFCAKDIQLDGYAEWWRSQHELSDVEYEACKARIEQEIQADMREHGGGMEETVFFKMIEYIAKNEKGQRDEIAAYANVDPDTITRKARVLKGLGLLRSDKDGYRFTAKGVRFFKRWLQELPSIAHVGHAATLRGQGGIWDECPAPQGGLSPKSADIADMSDRKPQVLEG
;
A
#
# COMPACT_ATOMS: atom_id res chain seq x y z
N MET A 1 7.15 46.59 14.77
CA MET A 1 7.41 45.68 13.63
C MET A 1 8.91 45.49 13.56
N SER A 2 9.44 44.42 14.16
CA SER A 2 10.85 44.07 13.99
C SER A 2 11.07 43.79 12.51
N SER A 3 12.00 44.49 11.88
CA SER A 3 12.51 44.09 10.57
C SER A 3 12.96 42.64 10.68
N HIS A 4 12.24 41.70 10.06
CA HIS A 4 12.70 40.32 9.96
C HIS A 4 14.03 40.35 9.22
N GLU A 5 15.13 40.22 9.96
CA GLU A 5 16.43 39.94 9.36
C GLU A 5 16.29 38.65 8.57
N GLY A 6 16.37 38.73 7.24
CA GLY A 6 16.32 37.55 6.38
C GLY A 6 17.52 36.63 6.65
N VAL A 7 17.41 35.37 6.23
CA VAL A 7 18.51 34.40 6.39
C VAL A 7 19.75 34.88 5.63
N VAL A 8 20.88 34.96 6.33
CA VAL A 8 22.19 35.35 5.78
C VAL A 8 23.11 34.13 5.77
N VAL A 9 23.92 34.00 4.70
CA VAL A 9 24.97 32.99 4.63
C VAL A 9 26.32 33.63 4.96
N GLU A 10 27.04 33.04 5.90
CA GLU A 10 28.35 33.48 6.36
C GLU A 10 29.41 32.46 5.92
N LEU A 11 30.38 32.90 5.12
CA LEU A 11 31.54 32.10 4.76
C LEU A 11 32.65 32.35 5.78
N THR A 12 33.09 31.29 6.47
CA THR A 12 34.18 31.35 7.44
C THR A 12 35.26 30.33 7.09
N GLY A 13 36.43 30.41 7.74
CA GLY A 13 37.50 29.42 7.56
C GLY A 13 37.09 27.98 7.97
N GLU A 14 36.09 27.85 8.85
CA GLU A 14 35.57 26.55 9.31
C GLU A 14 34.50 25.96 8.37
N GLY A 15 33.93 26.78 7.49
CA GLY A 15 32.89 26.40 6.54
C GLY A 15 31.79 27.46 6.39
N ILE A 16 30.67 27.03 5.82
CA ILE A 16 29.48 27.83 5.54
C ILE A 16 28.53 27.77 6.74
N TYR A 17 28.09 28.92 7.23
CA TYR A 17 27.05 29.04 8.26
C TYR A 17 25.83 29.77 7.71
N LEU A 18 24.65 29.45 8.22
CA LEU A 18 23.44 30.24 7.99
C LEU A 18 23.00 30.87 9.30
N ARG A 19 22.62 32.15 9.25
CA ARG A 19 22.19 32.93 10.41
C ARG A 19 20.84 33.59 10.15
N CYS A 20 19.97 33.60 11.15
CA CYS A 20 18.70 34.32 11.17
C CYS A 20 18.52 34.93 12.56
N GLY A 21 18.69 36.25 12.69
CA GLY A 21 18.83 36.92 13.98
C GLY A 21 20.02 36.38 14.79
N ASP A 22 19.75 35.90 16.01
CA ASP A 22 20.75 35.35 16.93
C ASP A 22 21.03 33.85 16.70
N ARG A 23 20.21 33.16 15.91
CA ARG A 23 20.36 31.72 15.65
C ARG A 23 21.32 31.50 14.49
N ARG A 24 22.25 30.55 14.66
CA ARG A 24 23.29 30.21 13.67
C ARG A 24 23.43 28.70 13.55
N VAL A 25 23.50 28.19 12.32
CA VAL A 25 23.59 26.75 12.01
C VAL A 25 24.74 26.51 11.04
N GLY A 26 25.60 25.54 11.35
CA GLY A 26 26.82 25.19 10.60
C GLY A 26 27.91 24.62 11.53
N PRO A 27 29.15 24.41 11.05
CA PRO A 27 29.61 24.66 9.68
C PRO A 27 29.17 23.57 8.69
N TYR A 28 28.91 23.96 7.45
CA TYR A 28 28.75 23.08 6.29
C TYR A 28 29.96 23.22 5.38
N LYS A 29 30.47 22.13 4.81
CA LYS A 29 31.62 22.18 3.90
C LYS A 29 31.25 22.69 2.51
N THR A 30 30.03 22.39 2.07
CA THR A 30 29.52 22.78 0.74
C THR A 30 28.06 23.22 0.84
N TYR A 31 27.62 24.03 -0.12
CA TYR A 31 26.21 24.43 -0.22
C TYR A 31 25.25 23.25 -0.41
N ASN A 32 25.76 22.14 -0.94
CA ASN A 32 24.99 20.92 -1.03
C ASN A 32 24.67 20.44 0.39
N GLU A 33 25.63 20.33 1.33
CA GLU A 33 25.37 19.78 2.68
C GLU A 33 24.24 20.47 3.49
N ILE A 34 23.78 21.65 3.08
CA ILE A 34 22.64 22.38 3.66
C ILE A 34 21.30 21.71 3.27
N ASN A 35 20.70 20.96 4.20
CA ASN A 35 19.30 20.55 4.13
C ASN A 35 18.39 21.73 4.50
N VAL A 36 17.66 22.26 3.51
CA VAL A 36 16.86 23.49 3.64
C VAL A 36 15.84 23.38 4.77
N LYS A 37 15.15 22.24 4.89
CA LYS A 37 14.09 22.03 5.89
C LYS A 37 14.65 21.95 7.31
N GLU A 38 15.71 21.15 7.51
CA GLU A 38 16.34 21.01 8.83
C GLU A 38 16.98 22.31 9.33
N VAL A 39 17.59 23.07 8.42
CA VAL A 39 18.20 24.37 8.74
C VAL A 39 17.12 25.39 9.07
N ALA A 40 16.03 25.41 8.32
CA ALA A 40 14.91 26.31 8.56
C ALA A 40 14.28 26.09 9.94
N GLU A 41 14.09 24.84 10.34
CA GLU A 41 13.60 24.46 11.68
C GLU A 41 14.55 24.95 12.79
N LYS A 42 15.86 24.76 12.64
CA LYS A 42 16.86 25.24 13.61
C LYS A 42 16.94 26.77 13.67
N LEU A 43 16.72 27.45 12.55
CA LEU A 43 16.75 28.91 12.44
C LEU A 43 15.41 29.59 12.79
N ASP A 44 14.33 28.85 12.99
CA ASP A 44 12.97 29.39 13.19
C ASP A 44 12.49 30.25 12.02
N THR A 45 12.67 29.74 10.81
CA THR A 45 12.34 30.48 9.60
C THR A 45 11.68 29.58 8.57
N GLU A 46 11.13 30.18 7.52
CA GLU A 46 10.52 29.43 6.43
C GLU A 46 11.59 28.76 5.55
N PRO A 47 11.41 27.50 5.13
CA PRO A 47 12.36 26.82 4.25
C PRO A 47 12.67 27.59 2.97
N VAL A 48 11.71 28.33 2.41
CA VAL A 48 11.92 29.16 1.22
C VAL A 48 12.95 30.27 1.46
N GLU A 49 13.05 30.82 2.67
CA GLU A 49 14.02 31.87 3.01
C GLU A 49 15.44 31.30 3.12
N VAL A 50 15.58 30.09 3.68
CA VAL A 50 16.84 29.34 3.67
C VAL A 50 17.25 29.00 2.24
N PHE A 51 16.33 28.56 1.39
CA PHE A 51 16.60 28.29 -0.02
C PHE A 51 17.03 29.55 -0.78
N LYS A 52 16.33 30.67 -0.59
CA LYS A 52 16.71 31.99 -1.14
C LYS A 52 18.12 32.39 -0.72
N ALA A 53 18.45 32.24 0.57
CA ALA A 53 19.78 32.56 1.09
C ALA A 53 20.86 31.63 0.49
N LYS A 54 20.60 30.32 0.43
CA LYS A 54 21.43 29.31 -0.23
C LYS A 54 21.70 29.68 -1.69
N GLN A 55 20.67 30.03 -2.46
CA GLN A 55 20.81 30.39 -3.88
C GLN A 55 21.56 31.72 -4.09
N ARG A 56 21.27 32.76 -3.30
CA ARG A 56 21.99 34.05 -3.37
C ARG A 56 23.48 33.87 -3.09
N ALA A 57 23.82 33.11 -2.06
CA ALA A 57 25.20 32.85 -1.68
C ALA A 57 25.93 31.99 -2.73
N ARG A 58 25.25 30.98 -3.30
CA ARG A 58 25.78 30.19 -4.42
C ARG A 58 26.06 31.08 -5.64
N PHE A 59 25.12 31.93 -6.03
CA PHE A 59 25.29 32.83 -7.17
C PHE A 59 26.46 33.80 -6.97
N ALA A 60 26.53 34.44 -5.79
CA ALA A 60 27.61 35.38 -5.46
C ALA A 60 29.00 34.72 -5.48
N ALA A 61 29.09 33.44 -5.07
CA ALA A 61 30.33 32.68 -5.12
C ALA A 61 30.77 32.35 -6.57
N ALA A 62 29.82 32.09 -7.48
CA ALA A 62 30.11 31.78 -8.88
C ALA A 62 30.35 33.02 -9.74
N ASN A 63 29.69 34.14 -9.43
CA ASN A 63 29.73 35.38 -10.20
C ASN A 63 29.95 36.60 -9.29
N PRO A 64 31.16 36.80 -8.75
CA PRO A 64 31.43 37.87 -7.77
C PRO A 64 31.17 39.27 -8.32
N ASP A 65 31.29 39.46 -9.64
CA ASP A 65 31.11 40.76 -10.31
C ASP A 65 29.65 41.04 -10.74
N ARG A 66 28.73 40.09 -10.56
CA ARG A 66 27.31 40.27 -10.91
C ARG A 66 26.47 40.37 -9.66
N ALA A 67 25.61 41.38 -9.62
CA ALA A 67 24.55 41.43 -8.63
C ALA A 67 23.69 40.16 -8.74
N PRO A 68 23.35 39.50 -7.61
CA PRO A 68 22.46 38.35 -7.65
C PRO A 68 21.15 38.76 -8.31
N PRO A 69 20.59 37.93 -9.21
CA PRO A 69 19.29 38.21 -9.76
C PRO A 69 18.31 38.37 -8.59
N ASN A 70 17.57 39.47 -8.58
CA ASN A 70 16.49 39.70 -7.61
C ASN A 70 15.28 38.83 -7.99
N SER A 71 15.53 37.54 -8.24
CA SER A 71 14.56 36.63 -8.83
C SER A 71 13.63 36.12 -7.74
N ASP A 72 12.35 36.45 -7.87
CA ASP A 72 11.28 35.78 -7.14
C ASP A 72 11.43 34.27 -7.31
N VAL A 73 11.54 33.53 -6.20
CA VAL A 73 11.56 32.07 -6.21
C VAL A 73 10.18 31.58 -6.63
N ALA A 74 10.12 30.71 -7.64
CA ALA A 74 8.88 30.09 -8.05
C ALA A 74 8.46 29.00 -7.05
N THR A 75 7.21 29.03 -6.62
CA THR A 75 6.62 28.03 -5.71
C THR A 75 5.54 27.18 -6.38
N GLU A 76 5.07 27.57 -7.58
CA GLU A 76 4.00 26.92 -8.34
C GLU A 76 4.43 26.67 -9.79
N VAL A 77 3.81 25.66 -10.42
CA VAL A 77 4.08 25.25 -11.80
C VAL A 77 2.83 25.53 -12.63
N ALA A 78 2.86 26.56 -13.48
CA ALA A 78 1.74 26.88 -14.35
C ALA A 78 2.18 26.82 -15.82
N ASP A 79 1.73 25.79 -16.54
CA ASP A 79 1.94 25.67 -18.00
C ASP A 79 1.19 26.74 -18.80
N THR A 80 0.14 27.32 -18.22
CA THR A 80 -0.82 28.21 -18.90
C THR A 80 -0.71 29.69 -18.51
N PHE A 81 -0.08 30.01 -17.38
CA PHE A 81 -0.09 31.38 -16.82
C PHE A 81 1.33 31.86 -16.49
N THR A 82 1.99 32.41 -17.52
CA THR A 82 3.20 33.27 -17.49
C THR A 82 4.52 32.66 -16.99
N TYR A 83 5.31 32.14 -17.93
CA TYR A 83 6.76 32.07 -17.80
C TYR A 83 7.36 33.49 -17.80
N ALA A 84 7.91 33.92 -16.66
CA ALA A 84 8.54 35.22 -16.48
C ALA A 84 10.08 35.19 -16.65
N GLY A 85 10.63 34.07 -17.12
CA GLY A 85 12.07 33.82 -17.17
C GLY A 85 12.49 32.64 -16.29
N ASP A 86 13.73 32.17 -16.50
CA ASP A 86 14.30 31.10 -15.71
C ASP A 86 14.53 31.62 -14.29
N ARG A 87 14.01 30.91 -13.30
CA ARG A 87 14.13 31.31 -11.89
C ARG A 87 14.21 30.09 -10.99
N PRO A 88 14.87 30.21 -9.82
CA PRO A 88 14.93 29.12 -8.86
C PRO A 88 13.52 28.66 -8.46
N PHE A 89 13.32 27.36 -8.33
CA PHE A 89 12.08 26.73 -7.92
C PHE A 89 12.24 26.03 -6.58
N TYR A 90 11.33 26.32 -5.67
CA TYR A 90 11.17 25.63 -4.38
C TYR A 90 9.68 25.50 -4.09
N GLY A 91 9.11 24.34 -4.41
CA GLY A 91 7.65 24.18 -4.38
C GLY A 91 7.20 22.75 -4.22
N LYS A 92 6.00 22.60 -3.66
CA LYS A 92 5.32 21.31 -3.52
C LYS A 92 4.63 20.93 -4.82
N ILE A 93 4.93 19.75 -5.33
CA ILE A 93 4.37 19.20 -6.58
C ILE A 93 4.04 17.72 -6.41
N GLN A 94 3.04 17.25 -7.14
CA GLN A 94 2.67 15.85 -7.20
C GLN A 94 3.19 15.23 -8.48
N VAL A 95 3.92 14.12 -8.39
CA VAL A 95 4.42 13.38 -9.55
C VAL A 95 3.37 12.37 -9.99
N ILE A 96 2.71 12.60 -11.13
CA ILE A 96 1.60 11.76 -11.60
C ILE A 96 2.03 10.70 -12.61
N ALA A 97 3.13 10.93 -13.34
CA ALA A 97 3.67 9.96 -14.27
C ALA A 97 5.19 10.10 -14.43
N LEU A 98 5.86 9.00 -14.73
CA LEU A 98 7.31 8.93 -14.88
C LEU A 98 7.70 8.32 -16.21
N GLY A 99 8.59 8.98 -16.93
CA GLY A 99 9.29 8.40 -18.05
C GLY A 99 10.41 7.45 -17.62
N SER A 100 11.05 6.85 -18.61
CA SER A 100 12.26 6.06 -18.37
C SER A 100 13.45 6.99 -18.10
N PRO A 101 14.39 6.60 -17.22
CA PRO A 101 15.69 7.29 -17.13
C PRO A 101 16.37 7.28 -18.50
N GLN A 102 16.80 8.46 -18.94
CA GLN A 102 17.47 8.66 -20.22
C GLN A 102 18.90 9.13 -19.95
N SER A 103 19.85 8.50 -20.62
CA SER A 103 21.26 8.89 -20.53
C SER A 103 21.50 10.18 -21.29
N ARG A 104 22.06 11.18 -20.62
CA ARG A 104 22.13 12.56 -21.11
C ARG A 104 23.43 13.22 -20.66
N TYR A 105 24.05 13.99 -21.54
CA TYR A 105 25.32 14.64 -21.24
C TYR A 105 25.09 15.95 -20.51
N MET A 106 25.77 16.11 -19.38
CA MET A 106 25.69 17.31 -18.54
C MET A 106 26.68 18.38 -18.99
N ARG A 107 27.65 18.05 -19.84
CA ARG A 107 28.59 19.00 -20.41
C ARG A 107 28.55 18.97 -21.93
N LEU A 108 28.24 20.11 -22.54
CA LEU A 108 28.23 20.31 -23.98
C LEU A 108 29.30 21.33 -24.37
N THR A 109 30.28 20.92 -25.16
CA THR A 109 31.33 21.81 -25.67
C THR A 109 31.10 22.05 -27.16
N PHE A 110 30.75 23.27 -27.53
CA PHE A 110 30.52 23.68 -28.91
C PHE A 110 31.79 24.32 -29.49
N ARG A 111 32.14 23.90 -30.70
CA ARG A 111 33.22 24.50 -31.50
C ARG A 111 32.75 24.79 -32.90
N CYS A 112 33.22 25.88 -33.48
CA CYS A 112 33.06 26.13 -34.90
C CYS A 112 34.05 25.24 -35.68
N ALA A 113 33.54 24.33 -36.52
CA ALA A 113 34.35 23.52 -37.42
C ALA A 113 35.09 24.35 -38.47
N ASN A 114 34.55 25.54 -38.79
CA ASN A 114 35.09 26.47 -39.78
C ASN A 114 35.93 27.59 -39.15
N ALA A 115 36.48 27.41 -37.94
CA ALA A 115 37.30 28.40 -37.25
C ALA A 115 38.65 28.73 -37.93
N LYS A 116 38.79 28.48 -39.24
CA LYS A 116 39.92 28.93 -40.07
C LYS A 116 39.87 30.45 -40.27
N GLU A 117 41.01 31.02 -40.68
CA GLU A 117 41.43 32.44 -40.64
C GLU A 117 40.44 33.51 -41.17
N GLU A 118 39.31 33.14 -41.79
CA GLU A 118 38.29 34.08 -42.32
C GLU A 118 36.99 34.13 -41.50
N CYS A 119 36.89 33.43 -40.36
CA CYS A 119 35.69 33.51 -39.53
C CYS A 119 35.63 34.87 -38.79
N PRO A 120 34.53 35.64 -38.91
CA PRO A 120 34.34 36.86 -38.12
C PRO A 120 34.42 36.55 -36.62
N PRO A 121 34.70 37.56 -35.76
CA PRO A 121 34.74 37.40 -34.30
C PRO A 121 33.50 36.62 -33.83
N CYS A 122 33.72 35.45 -33.24
CA CYS A 122 32.66 34.51 -32.92
C CYS A 122 32.84 34.00 -31.49
N SER A 123 31.78 34.09 -30.68
CA SER A 123 31.75 33.65 -29.28
C SER A 123 32.01 32.14 -29.10
N LEU A 124 32.12 31.38 -30.19
CA LEU A 124 32.45 29.95 -30.19
C LEU A 124 33.97 29.67 -30.31
N VAL A 125 34.82 30.69 -30.49
CA VAL A 125 36.23 30.56 -30.92
C VAL A 125 37.26 30.61 -29.77
N PRO A 126 36.82 30.40 -28.51
CA PRO A 126 37.65 29.58 -27.64
C PRO A 126 36.91 28.38 -27.07
N TYR A 127 35.92 27.82 -27.79
CA TYR A 127 34.98 26.80 -27.33
C TYR A 127 33.93 27.37 -26.37
N LEU A 128 32.64 27.23 -26.73
CA LEU A 128 31.56 27.52 -25.79
C LEU A 128 31.24 26.26 -25.02
N GLN A 129 31.43 26.28 -23.70
CA GLN A 129 31.08 25.18 -22.82
C GLN A 129 29.78 25.49 -22.08
N LEU A 130 28.84 24.56 -22.14
CA LEU A 130 27.67 24.54 -21.28
C LEU A 130 27.86 23.40 -20.29
N ASN A 131 28.06 23.75 -19.02
CA ASN A 131 28.10 22.78 -17.95
C ASN A 131 26.84 22.91 -17.11
N PHE A 132 25.97 21.91 -17.22
CA PHE A 132 24.67 21.90 -16.57
C PHE A 132 24.73 21.53 -15.08
N ASN A 133 25.92 21.23 -14.55
CA ASN A 133 26.17 21.15 -13.12
C ASN A 133 26.66 22.47 -12.51
N GLU A 134 27.02 23.44 -13.36
CA GLU A 134 27.50 24.74 -12.88
C GLU A 134 26.33 25.68 -12.59
N LEU A 135 26.60 26.66 -11.74
CA LEU A 135 25.60 27.58 -11.18
C LEU A 135 25.09 28.61 -12.17
N ASP A 136 25.84 28.84 -13.25
CA ASP A 136 25.54 29.76 -14.34
C ASP A 136 24.89 29.08 -15.55
N LYS A 137 24.46 27.82 -15.39
CA LYS A 137 23.75 27.08 -16.44
C LYS A 137 22.49 27.83 -16.88
N ASP A 138 22.15 27.68 -18.15
CA ASP A 138 20.88 28.16 -18.71
C ASP A 138 19.81 27.05 -18.60
N PRO A 139 18.84 27.15 -17.67
CA PRO A 139 17.87 26.08 -17.42
C PRO A 139 16.94 25.80 -18.61
N SER A 140 16.60 26.82 -19.40
CA SER A 140 15.78 26.66 -20.60
C SER A 140 16.55 25.99 -21.74
N ALA A 141 17.83 26.33 -21.93
CA ALA A 141 18.69 25.63 -22.87
C ALA A 141 18.83 24.15 -22.47
N PHE A 142 18.98 23.88 -21.17
CA PHE A 142 18.93 22.52 -20.62
C PHE A 142 17.62 21.82 -20.98
N ALA A 143 16.48 22.33 -20.53
CA ALA A 143 15.18 21.69 -20.75
C ALA A 143 14.92 21.42 -22.24
N THR A 144 15.29 22.36 -23.11
CA THR A 144 15.15 22.23 -24.56
C THR A 144 16.05 21.14 -25.14
N TYR A 145 17.32 21.04 -24.71
CA TYR A 145 18.20 19.93 -25.11
C TYR A 145 17.62 18.58 -24.69
N PHE A 146 17.04 18.48 -23.50
CA PHE A 146 16.50 17.22 -22.99
C PHE A 146 15.23 16.78 -23.70
N ASP A 147 14.33 17.71 -24.01
CA ASP A 147 13.12 17.45 -24.81
C ASP A 147 13.46 17.02 -26.24
N THR A 148 14.55 17.53 -26.81
CA THR A 148 14.92 17.30 -28.23
C THR A 148 15.93 16.18 -28.41
N ASN A 149 16.68 15.85 -27.37
CA ASN A 149 17.92 15.06 -27.43
C ASN A 149 18.92 15.59 -28.48
N ASN A 150 18.93 16.90 -28.71
CA ASN A 150 19.77 17.54 -29.73
C ASN A 150 20.56 18.71 -29.11
N PRO A 151 21.88 18.58 -28.89
CA PRO A 151 22.70 19.62 -28.28
C PRO A 151 22.62 20.97 -29.00
N ARG A 152 22.37 20.96 -30.32
CA ARG A 152 22.25 22.21 -31.09
C ARG A 152 21.03 23.02 -30.68
N ASP A 153 19.93 22.37 -30.28
CA ASP A 153 18.73 23.11 -29.84
C ASP A 153 18.99 23.87 -28.53
N ALA A 154 19.85 23.40 -27.63
CA ALA A 154 20.34 24.19 -26.49
C ALA A 154 21.10 25.44 -26.96
N LEU A 155 22.00 25.29 -27.93
CA LEU A 155 22.75 26.42 -28.48
C LEU A 155 21.82 27.45 -29.13
N ARG A 156 20.72 27.03 -29.77
CA ARG A 156 19.72 27.95 -30.33
C ARG A 156 19.12 28.86 -29.25
N ILE A 157 18.76 28.29 -28.09
CA ILE A 157 18.21 29.06 -26.97
C ILE A 157 19.20 30.14 -26.50
N LEU A 158 20.50 29.82 -26.45
CA LEU A 158 21.51 30.80 -26.07
C LEU A 158 21.66 31.93 -27.08
N VAL A 159 21.57 31.61 -28.38
CA VAL A 159 21.59 32.61 -29.45
C VAL A 159 20.37 33.52 -29.37
N GLU A 160 19.18 32.96 -29.10
CA GLU A 160 17.97 33.74 -28.85
C GLU A 160 18.11 34.67 -27.63
N ARG A 161 19.00 34.33 -26.68
CA ARG A 161 19.31 35.12 -25.48
C ARG A 161 20.51 36.05 -25.62
N GLY A 162 21.01 36.26 -26.84
CA GLY A 162 22.05 37.24 -27.14
C GLY A 162 23.46 36.67 -27.26
N LEU A 163 23.64 35.33 -27.33
CA LEU A 163 24.89 34.78 -27.84
C LEU A 163 25.01 35.12 -29.33
N GLU A 164 26.02 35.89 -29.71
CA GLU A 164 26.24 36.30 -31.10
C GLU A 164 27.24 35.39 -31.82
N PRO A 165 26.79 34.42 -32.64
CA PRO A 165 27.68 33.67 -33.50
C PRO A 165 28.12 34.55 -34.68
N GLY A 166 29.43 34.79 -34.81
CA GLY A 166 29.99 35.61 -35.89
C GLY A 166 29.76 35.12 -37.32
N CYS A 167 29.25 33.91 -37.55
CA CYS A 167 28.99 33.36 -38.88
C CYS A 167 27.49 33.08 -39.09
N PRO A 168 26.83 33.57 -40.17
CA PRO A 168 25.42 33.27 -40.46
C PRO A 168 25.10 31.78 -40.64
N ALA A 169 26.10 30.97 -41.00
CA ALA A 169 25.99 29.52 -41.19
C ALA A 169 26.46 28.71 -39.96
N TRP A 170 26.56 29.33 -38.78
CA TRP A 170 27.04 28.69 -37.55
C TRP A 170 26.29 27.38 -37.25
N TRP A 171 24.96 27.33 -37.44
CA TRP A 171 24.16 26.14 -37.13
C TRP A 171 24.63 24.87 -37.87
N LYS A 172 25.13 25.01 -39.09
CA LYS A 172 25.63 23.89 -39.91
C LYS A 172 27.10 23.56 -39.60
N SER A 173 27.85 24.53 -39.09
CA SER A 173 29.30 24.44 -38.87
C SER A 173 29.67 24.19 -37.40
N VAL A 174 28.70 24.09 -36.49
CA VAL A 174 28.97 23.77 -35.10
C VAL A 174 29.09 22.25 -34.88
N GLU A 175 30.22 21.86 -34.30
CA GLU A 175 30.46 20.56 -33.72
C GLU A 175 30.24 20.62 -32.21
N CYS A 176 29.61 19.59 -31.65
CA CYS A 176 29.38 19.48 -30.22
C CYS A 176 30.07 18.23 -29.67
N LYS A 177 30.95 18.42 -28.70
CA LYS A 177 31.51 17.34 -27.88
C LYS A 177 30.66 17.23 -26.63
N CYS A 178 30.18 16.03 -26.33
CA CYS A 178 29.33 15.76 -25.19
C CYS A 178 30.11 14.95 -24.14
N GLU A 179 30.04 15.37 -22.87
CA GLU A 179 30.77 14.78 -21.75
C GLU A 179 29.88 14.76 -20.49
N ASP A 180 30.32 14.05 -19.43
CA ASP A 180 29.63 13.89 -18.14
C ASP A 180 28.19 13.35 -18.29
N GLU A 181 28.08 12.07 -18.63
CA GLU A 181 26.80 11.42 -18.85
C GLU A 181 26.07 11.11 -17.53
N ARG A 182 24.81 11.48 -17.43
CA ARG A 182 23.92 11.23 -16.28
C ARG A 182 22.55 10.74 -16.72
N ALA A 183 21.91 10.00 -15.83
CA ALA A 183 20.51 9.62 -15.99
C ALA A 183 19.61 10.81 -15.68
N VAL A 184 18.65 11.08 -16.57
CA VAL A 184 17.59 12.08 -16.35
C VAL A 184 16.24 11.47 -16.67
N THR A 185 15.30 11.59 -15.73
CA THR A 185 13.95 11.05 -15.89
C THR A 185 12.99 12.19 -16.20
N PRO A 186 12.33 12.19 -17.36
CA PRO A 186 11.23 13.10 -17.61
C PRO A 186 10.00 12.64 -16.82
N ALA A 187 9.20 13.56 -16.32
CA ALA A 187 7.99 13.27 -15.55
C ALA A 187 6.86 14.24 -15.89
N ILE A 188 5.64 13.81 -15.59
CA ILE A 188 4.46 14.68 -15.58
C ILE A 188 4.12 14.93 -14.12
N MET A 189 3.90 16.19 -13.78
CA MET A 189 3.56 16.63 -12.44
C MET A 189 2.33 17.51 -12.47
N ILE A 190 1.68 17.65 -11.31
CA ILE A 190 0.69 18.69 -11.07
C ILE A 190 1.08 19.56 -9.88
N ASP A 191 0.76 20.84 -9.93
CA ASP A 191 0.85 21.75 -8.80
C ASP A 191 -0.36 21.58 -7.84
N ARG A 192 -0.43 22.42 -6.79
CA ARG A 192 -1.54 22.40 -5.83
C ARG A 192 -2.89 22.85 -6.41
N LEU A 193 -2.87 23.55 -7.53
CA LEU A 193 -4.06 24.02 -8.24
C LEU A 193 -4.55 22.99 -9.27
N GLY A 194 -3.81 21.89 -9.45
CA GLY A 194 -4.09 20.86 -10.44
C GLY A 194 -3.60 21.19 -11.85
N ASN A 195 -2.76 22.23 -12.00
CA ASN A 195 -2.14 22.55 -13.27
C ASN A 195 -1.07 21.50 -13.58
N GLU A 196 -1.17 20.89 -14.75
CA GLU A 196 -0.17 19.95 -15.24
C GLU A 196 1.07 20.69 -15.72
N GLY A 197 2.24 20.10 -15.51
CA GLY A 197 3.51 20.57 -16.04
C GLY A 197 4.52 19.43 -16.20
N LYS A 198 5.63 19.73 -16.88
CA LYS A 198 6.72 18.78 -17.05
C LYS A 198 7.77 18.91 -15.95
N ALA A 199 8.43 17.79 -15.66
CA ALA A 199 9.67 17.79 -14.91
C ALA A 199 10.78 17.05 -15.63
N TRP A 200 12.01 17.46 -15.34
CA TRP A 200 13.22 16.71 -15.65
C TRP A 200 13.99 16.49 -14.36
N PHE A 201 14.03 15.25 -13.89
CA PHE A 201 14.75 14.87 -12.68
C PHE A 201 16.18 14.46 -13.04
N VAL A 202 17.15 15.25 -12.62
CA VAL A 202 18.57 14.94 -12.82
C VAL A 202 19.03 14.03 -11.70
N HIS A 203 19.32 12.76 -12.03
CA HIS A 203 19.63 11.78 -11.01
C HIS A 203 20.94 12.12 -10.30
N SER A 204 20.86 12.08 -8.97
CA SER A 204 21.96 12.34 -8.05
C SER A 204 21.69 11.58 -6.75
N GLN A 205 22.60 11.63 -5.78
CA GLN A 205 22.33 11.07 -4.44
C GLN A 205 21.11 11.71 -3.75
N ARG A 206 20.64 12.86 -4.22
CA ARG A 206 19.54 13.66 -3.63
C ARG A 206 18.31 13.76 -4.53
N CYS A 207 18.39 13.13 -5.69
CA CYS A 207 17.33 13.03 -6.66
C CYS A 207 17.30 11.58 -7.14
N ASP A 208 16.91 10.68 -6.23
CA ASP A 208 16.76 9.25 -6.51
C ASP A 208 15.28 8.92 -6.71
N LEU A 209 14.93 8.63 -7.96
CA LEU A 209 13.57 8.23 -8.36
C LEU A 209 13.35 6.72 -8.42
N LYS A 210 14.28 5.90 -7.92
CA LYS A 210 14.14 4.44 -7.94
C LYS A 210 12.79 3.98 -7.38
N ARG A 211 12.30 4.68 -6.35
CA ARG A 211 10.93 4.55 -5.83
C ARG A 211 10.32 5.94 -5.73
N CYS A 212 9.67 6.37 -6.79
CA CYS A 212 9.18 7.74 -6.86
C CYS A 212 8.02 7.96 -5.86
N PRO A 213 8.14 8.92 -4.93
CA PRO A 213 7.06 9.30 -4.02
C PRO A 213 5.93 10.02 -4.76
N ASN A 214 4.74 10.08 -4.16
CA ASN A 214 3.60 10.80 -4.73
C ASN A 214 3.80 12.32 -4.73
N TRP A 215 4.03 12.89 -3.55
CA TRP A 215 4.29 14.32 -3.38
C TRP A 215 5.76 14.56 -3.04
N ILE A 216 6.30 15.66 -3.55
CA ILE A 216 7.65 16.13 -3.23
C ILE A 216 7.68 17.64 -3.05
N ILE A 217 8.65 18.11 -2.28
CA ILE A 217 9.16 19.48 -2.35
C ILE A 217 10.36 19.43 -3.29
N GLY A 218 10.20 19.96 -4.50
CA GLY A 218 11.25 20.00 -5.51
C GLY A 218 12.16 21.23 -5.31
N GLU A 219 13.47 21.01 -5.35
CA GLU A 219 14.49 22.06 -5.45
C GLU A 219 15.09 22.05 -6.85
N GLY A 220 15.09 23.21 -7.51
CA GLY A 220 15.70 23.34 -8.82
C GLY A 220 15.34 24.63 -9.55
N TRP A 221 14.89 24.53 -10.80
CA TRP A 221 14.63 25.68 -11.67
C TRP A 221 13.31 25.56 -12.43
N LEU A 222 12.52 26.62 -12.40
CA LEU A 222 11.40 26.78 -13.34
C LEU A 222 11.97 27.25 -14.68
N CYS A 223 11.70 26.51 -15.74
CA CYS A 223 12.33 26.71 -17.04
C CYS A 223 11.38 26.45 -18.22
N LYS A 224 11.78 26.91 -19.40
CA LYS A 224 11.04 26.73 -20.65
C LYS A 224 11.72 25.69 -21.54
N GLY A 225 11.03 24.58 -21.77
CA GLY A 225 11.44 23.50 -22.67
C GLY A 225 11.08 23.77 -24.14
N LYS A 226 11.12 22.70 -24.95
CA LYS A 226 10.85 22.81 -26.39
C LYS A 226 9.40 23.26 -26.64
N ASN A 227 9.20 24.07 -27.69
CA ASN A 227 7.90 24.63 -28.08
C ASN A 227 7.26 25.50 -26.99
N GLY A 228 8.06 25.96 -26.03
CA GLY A 228 7.62 26.83 -24.97
C GLY A 228 6.84 26.18 -23.83
N ARG A 229 6.88 24.85 -23.72
CA ARG A 229 6.33 24.13 -22.57
C ARG A 229 7.09 24.51 -21.31
N ILE A 230 6.38 24.86 -20.24
CA ILE A 230 6.99 25.22 -18.96
C ILE A 230 7.22 23.93 -18.18
N GLY A 231 8.24 23.91 -17.35
CA GLY A 231 8.50 22.77 -16.49
C GLY A 231 9.53 23.07 -15.43
N VAL A 232 9.82 22.06 -14.62
CA VAL A 232 10.78 22.16 -13.52
C VAL A 232 11.94 21.23 -13.78
N LEU A 233 13.14 21.80 -13.80
CA LEU A 233 14.38 21.04 -13.69
C LEU A 233 14.62 20.74 -12.21
N ILE A 234 14.50 19.49 -11.79
CA ILE A 234 14.62 19.06 -10.39
C ILE A 234 15.99 18.44 -10.16
N GLU A 235 16.74 18.99 -9.21
CA GLU A 235 18.09 18.55 -8.86
C GLU A 235 18.15 17.85 -7.51
N GLU A 236 17.25 18.22 -6.60
CA GLU A 236 17.08 17.64 -5.28
C GLU A 236 15.58 17.64 -4.94
N PHE A 237 15.10 16.68 -4.16
CA PHE A 237 13.74 16.73 -3.64
C PHE A 237 13.62 16.08 -2.27
N THR A 238 12.61 16.50 -1.51
CA THR A 238 12.20 15.83 -0.27
C THR A 238 10.82 15.20 -0.45
N PRO A 239 10.63 13.89 -0.18
CA PRO A 239 9.30 13.29 -0.17
C PRO A 239 8.37 13.98 0.81
N GLU A 240 7.12 14.16 0.43
CA GLU A 240 6.10 14.78 1.27
C GLU A 240 4.82 13.92 1.27
N SER A 241 4.00 14.09 2.31
CA SER A 241 2.62 13.61 2.29
C SER A 241 1.72 14.62 1.57
N GLU A 242 0.57 14.16 1.10
CA GLU A 242 -0.54 15.03 0.68
C GLU A 242 -0.94 16.00 1.80
N VAL A 243 -0.87 15.54 3.06
CA VAL A 243 -1.34 16.27 4.23
C VAL A 243 -0.29 17.26 4.72
N ALA A 244 -0.64 18.55 4.74
CA ALA A 244 0.17 19.57 5.40
C ALA A 244 0.25 19.30 6.91
N SER A 245 1.47 19.32 7.46
CA SER A 245 1.67 19.09 8.89
C SER A 245 1.09 20.25 9.72
N PRO A 246 0.31 19.95 10.77
CA PRO A 246 -0.05 20.96 11.78
C PRO A 246 1.18 21.50 12.50
N LEU A 247 1.04 22.66 13.15
CA LEU A 247 2.10 23.27 13.94
C LEU A 247 2.42 22.40 15.19
N PRO A 248 3.69 22.28 15.60
CA PRO A 248 4.07 21.47 16.76
C PRO A 248 3.31 21.83 18.04
N ASP A 249 3.14 23.11 18.34
CA ASP A 249 2.44 23.57 19.54
C ASP A 249 0.95 23.17 19.55
N GLU A 250 0.28 23.24 18.40
CA GLU A 250 -1.11 22.79 18.26
C GLU A 250 -1.25 21.29 18.53
N VAL A 251 -0.25 20.50 18.12
CA VAL A 251 -0.21 19.06 18.32
C VAL A 251 -0.02 18.73 19.79
N GLU A 252 0.89 19.41 20.50
CA GLU A 252 1.10 19.18 21.93
C GLU A 252 -0.13 19.58 22.76
N VAL A 253 -0.78 20.69 22.42
CA VAL A 253 -2.07 21.06 23.02
C VAL A 253 -3.13 19.98 22.77
N ALA A 254 -3.23 19.46 21.54
CA ALA A 254 -4.17 18.41 21.19
C ALA A 254 -3.91 17.10 21.95
N LYS A 255 -2.65 16.67 22.05
CA LYS A 255 -2.26 15.50 22.85
C LYS A 255 -2.63 15.68 24.31
N ALA A 256 -2.29 16.82 24.91
CA ALA A 256 -2.59 17.12 26.30
C ALA A 256 -4.10 17.14 26.57
N TYR A 257 -4.90 17.64 25.63
CA TYR A 257 -6.36 17.60 25.73
C TYR A 257 -6.90 16.17 25.72
N ILE A 258 -6.52 15.37 24.72
CA ILE A 258 -7.02 14.00 24.59
C ILE A 258 -6.61 13.14 25.79
N ARG A 259 -5.35 13.24 26.27
CA ARG A 259 -4.87 12.48 27.44
C ARG A 259 -5.74 12.70 28.69
N LYS A 260 -6.27 13.92 28.91
CA LYS A 260 -7.14 14.23 30.06
C LYS A 260 -8.50 13.52 30.01
N LEU A 261 -8.91 13.06 28.85
CA LEU A 261 -10.17 12.33 28.66
C LEU A 261 -10.00 10.83 28.87
N VAL A 262 -8.77 10.34 29.00
CA VAL A 262 -8.40 8.93 29.05
C VAL A 262 -8.22 8.52 30.51
N ASN A 263 -9.34 8.23 31.19
CA ASN A 263 -9.36 8.05 32.64
C ASN A 263 -9.83 6.65 33.08
N GLU A 264 -10.38 5.87 32.16
CA GLU A 264 -10.98 4.57 32.44
C GLU A 264 -10.42 3.48 31.53
N ASP A 265 -10.47 2.24 32.03
CA ASP A 265 -10.08 1.05 31.29
C ASP A 265 -11.21 0.56 30.37
N GLY A 266 -10.80 -0.15 29.31
CA GLY A 266 -11.71 -0.84 28.39
C GLY A 266 -11.98 -0.12 27.07
N LEU A 267 -12.28 -0.92 26.04
CA LEU A 267 -12.49 -0.46 24.66
C LEU A 267 -13.51 0.68 24.51
N LYS A 268 -14.69 0.58 25.14
CA LYS A 268 -15.75 1.61 25.03
C LYS A 268 -15.41 2.94 25.70
N ASN A 269 -14.44 2.92 26.61
CA ASN A 269 -13.96 4.10 27.34
C ASN A 269 -12.69 4.69 26.73
N SER A 270 -12.13 4.06 25.70
CA SER A 270 -10.92 4.52 25.01
C SER A 270 -11.14 5.85 24.28
N GLY A 271 -10.05 6.58 24.04
CA GLY A 271 -10.10 7.81 23.25
C GLY A 271 -10.69 7.58 21.85
N VAL A 272 -10.39 6.44 21.23
CA VAL A 272 -10.93 6.03 19.93
C VAL A 272 -12.45 5.97 19.94
N TRP A 273 -13.04 5.34 20.96
CA TRP A 273 -14.50 5.19 21.05
C TRP A 273 -15.20 6.52 21.26
N LYS A 274 -14.64 7.38 22.14
CA LYS A 274 -15.17 8.72 22.40
C LYS A 274 -15.18 9.59 21.15
N VAL A 275 -14.09 9.56 20.36
CA VAL A 275 -14.02 10.26 19.07
C VAL A 275 -15.03 9.68 18.07
N ALA A 276 -15.17 8.35 18.01
CA ALA A 276 -16.13 7.68 17.13
C ALA A 276 -17.60 8.04 17.48
N GLU A 277 -17.93 8.16 18.76
CA GLU A 277 -19.25 8.61 19.21
C GLU A 277 -19.52 10.08 18.87
N ALA A 278 -18.53 10.95 19.06
CA ALA A 278 -18.63 12.36 18.66
C ALA A 278 -18.82 12.49 17.15
N LEU A 279 -18.11 11.70 16.34
CA LEU A 279 -18.33 11.61 14.89
C LEU A 279 -19.73 11.09 14.55
N LYS A 280 -20.22 10.05 15.24
CA LYS A 280 -21.59 9.56 15.04
C LYS A 280 -22.61 10.67 15.28
N ARG A 281 -22.54 11.36 16.43
CA ARG A 281 -23.44 12.48 16.76
C ARG A 281 -23.37 13.57 15.70
N LYS A 282 -22.16 14.03 15.34
CA LYS A 282 -21.96 15.03 14.28
C LYS A 282 -22.51 14.59 12.91
N SER A 283 -22.42 13.30 12.60
CA SER A 283 -22.87 12.75 11.32
C SER A 283 -24.37 12.54 11.21
N GLN A 284 -25.09 12.51 12.33
CA GLN A 284 -26.52 12.15 12.42
C GLN A 284 -26.84 10.79 11.77
N LEU A 285 -25.84 9.91 11.64
CA LEU A 285 -26.03 8.56 11.13
C LEU A 285 -26.60 7.67 12.25
N LYS A 286 -27.71 7.02 11.95
CA LYS A 286 -28.39 6.10 12.86
C LYS A 286 -27.74 4.72 12.83
N GLY A 287 -27.81 3.99 13.93
CA GLY A 287 -27.16 2.69 14.09
C GLY A 287 -26.15 2.69 15.22
N SER A 288 -26.30 1.76 16.16
CA SER A 288 -25.26 1.45 17.15
C SER A 288 -23.94 1.02 16.47
N GLU A 289 -24.02 0.36 15.31
CA GLU A 289 -22.88 -0.09 14.52
C GLU A 289 -22.07 1.05 13.88
N VAL A 290 -22.64 2.24 13.75
CA VAL A 290 -21.94 3.40 13.16
C VAL A 290 -20.71 3.79 13.98
N VAL A 291 -20.79 3.68 15.31
CA VAL A 291 -19.65 3.96 16.21
C VAL A 291 -18.54 2.94 15.95
N LYS A 292 -18.89 1.65 15.85
CA LYS A 292 -17.96 0.57 15.51
C LYS A 292 -17.28 0.82 14.15
N GLY A 293 -18.05 1.26 13.16
CA GLY A 293 -17.52 1.69 11.87
C GLY A 293 -16.52 2.84 12.01
N PHE A 294 -16.90 3.94 12.67
CA PHE A 294 -15.99 5.09 12.84
C PHE A 294 -14.72 4.72 13.60
N ALA A 295 -14.82 3.90 14.65
CA ALA A 295 -13.66 3.39 15.37
C ALA A 295 -12.73 2.60 14.43
N SER A 296 -13.29 1.75 13.57
CA SER A 296 -12.51 1.03 12.56
C SER A 296 -11.79 1.96 11.58
N ASP A 297 -12.45 3.00 11.08
CA ASP A 297 -11.79 3.93 10.16
C ASP A 297 -10.70 4.73 10.88
N LEU A 298 -10.99 5.23 12.08
CA LEU A 298 -10.02 5.97 12.90
C LEU A 298 -8.77 5.14 13.17
N LEU A 299 -8.92 3.87 13.55
CA LEU A 299 -7.78 2.96 13.75
C LEU A 299 -6.98 2.71 12.48
N THR A 300 -7.63 2.72 11.31
CA THR A 300 -6.97 2.60 10.01
C THR A 300 -6.17 3.86 9.69
N VAL A 301 -6.76 5.04 9.86
CA VAL A 301 -6.10 6.34 9.63
C VAL A 301 -4.95 6.59 10.61
N ALA A 302 -5.14 6.23 11.88
CA ALA A 302 -4.16 6.41 12.95
C ALA A 302 -2.96 5.45 12.84
N SER A 303 -3.05 4.40 12.03
CA SER A 303 -1.97 3.42 11.92
C SER A 303 -0.64 4.06 11.47
N PRO A 304 0.51 3.49 11.89
CA PRO A 304 1.79 3.95 11.39
C PRO A 304 1.96 3.54 9.92
N VAL A 305 2.89 4.16 9.19
CA VAL A 305 3.22 3.72 7.82
C VAL A 305 3.94 2.37 7.85
N TRP A 306 4.84 2.19 8.82
CA TRP A 306 5.62 0.97 9.00
C TRP A 306 5.55 0.49 10.44
N VAL A 307 5.51 -0.83 10.63
CA VAL A 307 5.70 -1.47 11.93
C VAL A 307 6.90 -2.39 11.83
N LYS A 308 7.88 -2.19 12.72
CA LYS A 308 9.04 -3.04 12.85
C LYS A 308 8.98 -3.73 14.19
N THR A 309 8.67 -5.02 14.16
CA THR A 309 8.75 -5.88 15.34
C THR A 309 10.20 -6.32 15.55
N PRO A 310 10.54 -6.95 16.70
CA PRO A 310 11.84 -7.59 16.87
C PRO A 310 12.06 -8.77 15.90
N GLU A 311 11.01 -9.23 15.22
CA GLU A 311 11.01 -10.36 14.29
C GLU A 311 10.89 -9.86 12.85
N GLY A 312 11.98 -9.94 12.08
CA GLY A 312 11.96 -9.70 10.64
C GLY A 312 11.96 -8.23 10.22
N PRO A 313 11.71 -7.95 8.92
CA PRO A 313 11.72 -6.60 8.37
C PRO A 313 10.45 -5.83 8.73
N ALA A 314 10.48 -4.51 8.53
CA ALA A 314 9.30 -3.68 8.71
C ALA A 314 8.20 -4.07 7.72
N GLU A 315 6.96 -4.17 8.21
CA GLU A 315 5.77 -4.41 7.40
C GLU A 315 4.93 -3.13 7.30
N LEU A 316 4.32 -2.92 6.13
CA LEU A 316 3.45 -1.76 5.86
C LEU A 316 2.28 -1.74 6.85
N GLY A 317 1.79 -0.55 7.23
CA GLY A 317 0.68 -0.32 8.17
C GLY A 317 -0.68 -0.88 7.76
N ALA A 318 -1.74 -0.38 8.41
CA ALA A 318 -3.01 -1.08 8.44
C ALA A 318 -3.67 -1.26 7.06
N THR A 319 -4.14 -2.49 6.83
CA THR A 319 -5.09 -2.83 5.77
C THR A 319 -6.31 -3.44 6.46
N THR A 320 -7.47 -2.81 6.34
CA THR A 320 -8.68 -3.21 7.09
C THR A 320 -9.84 -3.48 6.15
N CYS A 321 -10.72 -4.40 6.55
CA CYS A 321 -11.87 -4.81 5.76
C CYS A 321 -13.18 -4.53 6.51
N GLU A 322 -14.19 -4.04 5.80
CA GLU A 322 -15.55 -3.91 6.31
C GLU A 322 -16.55 -4.52 5.34
N LEU A 323 -17.28 -5.53 5.82
CA LEU A 323 -18.33 -6.20 5.07
C LEU A 323 -19.70 -5.82 5.62
N GLY A 324 -20.66 -5.61 4.73
CA GLY A 324 -22.04 -5.36 5.14
C GLY A 324 -22.96 -5.07 3.97
N PRO A 325 -24.28 -5.05 4.15
CA PRO A 325 -25.19 -4.70 3.08
C PRO A 325 -25.01 -3.24 2.63
N SER A 326 -25.47 -2.93 1.43
CA SER A 326 -25.40 -1.58 0.82
C SER A 326 -26.16 -0.50 1.62
N THR A 327 -27.12 -0.91 2.45
CA THR A 327 -28.01 -0.03 3.23
C THR A 327 -27.41 0.46 4.55
N THR A 328 -26.18 0.07 4.88
CA THR A 328 -25.56 0.32 6.21
C THR A 328 -24.73 1.61 6.29
N ALA A 329 -24.92 2.53 5.34
CA ALA A 329 -24.27 3.85 5.31
C ALA A 329 -22.72 3.85 5.33
N LYS A 330 -22.04 2.71 5.12
CA LYS A 330 -20.55 2.59 5.11
C LYS A 330 -19.89 3.67 4.26
N SER A 331 -20.33 3.80 3.01
CA SER A 331 -19.78 4.76 2.06
C SER A 331 -20.05 6.21 2.46
N LYS A 332 -21.21 6.50 3.07
CA LYS A 332 -21.55 7.85 3.56
C LYS A 332 -20.67 8.20 4.77
N ARG A 333 -20.57 7.29 5.73
CA ARG A 333 -19.76 7.40 6.95
C ARG A 333 -18.30 7.74 6.64
N VAL A 334 -17.69 6.99 5.71
CA VAL A 334 -16.30 7.19 5.31
C VAL A 334 -16.09 8.51 4.56
N ARG A 335 -17.00 8.90 3.65
CA ARG A 335 -16.89 10.20 2.97
C ARG A 335 -16.93 11.35 3.97
N MET A 336 -17.81 11.28 4.97
CA MET A 336 -17.87 12.28 6.04
C MET A 336 -16.58 12.33 6.87
N LEU A 337 -15.93 11.19 7.10
CA LEU A 337 -14.62 11.16 7.75
C LEU A 337 -13.53 11.83 6.90
N ILE A 338 -13.49 11.54 5.59
CA ILE A 338 -12.55 12.15 4.65
C ILE A 338 -12.74 13.67 4.60
N ASP A 339 -13.99 14.12 4.50
CA ASP A 339 -14.35 15.54 4.51
C ASP A 339 -13.94 16.20 5.83
N TRP A 340 -14.20 15.54 6.96
CA TRP A 340 -13.81 16.01 8.29
C TRP A 340 -12.29 16.11 8.43
N LEU A 341 -11.52 15.13 7.96
CA LEU A 341 -10.06 15.19 7.97
C LEU A 341 -9.56 16.27 6.99
N GLY A 342 -10.21 16.42 5.84
CA GLY A 342 -9.77 17.20 4.70
C GLY A 342 -8.61 16.53 3.94
N CYS A 343 -8.52 15.20 3.98
CA CYS A 343 -7.50 14.42 3.28
C CYS A 343 -7.92 12.96 3.12
N GLY A 344 -7.23 12.25 2.21
CA GLY A 344 -7.55 10.88 1.84
C GLY A 344 -8.53 10.83 0.66
N LYS A 345 -8.72 9.62 0.13
CA LYS A 345 -9.52 9.42 -1.08
C LYS A 345 -10.47 8.25 -0.94
N TYR A 346 -11.69 8.44 -1.45
CA TYR A 346 -12.69 7.40 -1.63
C TYR A 346 -12.83 7.10 -3.12
N ASP A 347 -12.73 5.83 -3.50
CA ASP A 347 -12.95 5.37 -4.88
C ASP A 347 -13.80 4.09 -4.89
N THR A 348 -14.39 3.78 -6.04
CA THR A 348 -15.34 2.66 -6.23
C THR A 348 -14.84 1.64 -7.26
N GLY A 349 -15.33 0.41 -7.14
CA GLY A 349 -14.78 -0.82 -7.73
C GLY A 349 -14.84 -1.03 -9.25
N ARG A 350 -14.62 0.01 -10.07
CA ARG A 350 -14.52 -0.13 -11.54
C ARG A 350 -13.09 -0.03 -12.08
N LYS A 351 -12.09 -0.23 -11.24
CA LYS A 351 -10.67 -0.10 -11.63
C LYS A 351 -10.12 -1.44 -12.09
N THR A 352 -9.39 -1.42 -13.20
CA THR A 352 -8.53 -2.52 -13.62
C THR A 352 -7.31 -2.63 -12.69
N PRO A 353 -6.59 -3.76 -12.67
CA PRO A 353 -5.31 -3.85 -11.95
C PRO A 353 -4.35 -2.69 -12.27
N ALA A 354 -4.27 -2.27 -13.54
CA ALA A 354 -3.48 -1.11 -13.97
C ALA A 354 -3.99 0.22 -13.39
N GLY A 355 -5.31 0.40 -13.25
CA GLY A 355 -5.90 1.58 -12.61
C GLY A 355 -5.62 1.65 -11.11
N LEU A 356 -5.42 0.51 -10.45
CA LEU A 356 -5.05 0.42 -9.04
C LEU A 356 -3.54 0.59 -8.83
N THR A 357 -2.72 0.04 -9.72
CA THR A 357 -1.25 0.04 -9.64
C THR A 357 -0.62 1.17 -10.43
N ALA A 358 -0.38 0.96 -11.72
CA ALA A 358 -0.03 1.99 -12.67
C ALA A 358 -0.23 1.47 -14.10
N GLY A 359 -0.42 2.40 -15.04
CA GLY A 359 -0.59 2.11 -16.46
C GLY A 359 0.55 2.71 -17.28
N ALA A 360 0.99 2.03 -18.33
CA ALA A 360 1.95 2.59 -19.28
C ALA A 360 1.22 3.30 -20.43
N GLU A 361 1.61 4.53 -20.73
CA GLU A 361 1.09 5.33 -21.84
C GLU A 361 2.22 5.97 -22.64
N LYS A 362 1.99 6.23 -23.94
CA LYS A 362 2.98 6.88 -24.81
C LYS A 362 2.62 8.36 -24.96
N VAL A 363 3.51 9.24 -24.50
CA VAL A 363 3.33 10.70 -24.55
C VAL A 363 4.30 11.33 -25.54
N GLU A 364 3.78 12.24 -26.35
CA GLU A 364 4.56 12.96 -27.36
C GLU A 364 5.68 13.79 -26.72
N GLY A 365 6.92 13.53 -27.15
CA GLY A 365 8.13 14.18 -26.64
C GLY A 365 8.74 13.54 -25.38
N MET A 366 8.03 12.66 -24.68
CA MET A 366 8.56 11.94 -23.50
C MET A 366 8.76 10.44 -23.75
N GLY A 367 8.08 9.88 -24.76
CA GLY A 367 8.09 8.46 -25.05
C GLY A 367 7.13 7.70 -24.14
N TRP A 368 7.51 6.48 -23.74
CA TRP A 368 6.72 5.70 -22.80
C TRP A 368 6.88 6.24 -21.38
N ILE A 369 5.76 6.56 -20.76
CA ILE A 369 5.67 6.95 -19.36
C ILE A 369 4.77 5.96 -18.61
N VAL A 370 5.01 5.84 -17.31
CA VAL A 370 4.19 5.06 -16.39
C VAL A 370 3.39 6.04 -15.54
N ARG A 371 2.08 6.06 -15.76
CA ARG A 371 1.13 6.88 -15.02
C ARG A 371 0.69 6.15 -13.77
N LYS A 372 0.80 6.81 -12.61
CA LYS A 372 0.44 6.24 -11.31
C LYS A 372 -1.05 5.88 -11.27
N GLY A 373 -1.33 4.66 -10.82
CA GLY A 373 -2.66 4.23 -10.43
C GLY A 373 -3.01 4.73 -9.04
N LEU A 374 -4.10 4.21 -8.48
CA LEU A 374 -4.68 4.72 -7.25
C LEU A 374 -3.81 4.47 -6.00
N LEU A 375 -3.17 3.31 -5.85
CA LEU A 375 -2.32 3.03 -4.69
C LEU A 375 -1.10 3.95 -4.64
N PRO A 376 -0.28 4.09 -5.72
CA PRO A 376 0.86 5.00 -5.68
C PRO A 376 0.48 6.48 -5.65
N SER A 377 -0.68 6.85 -6.20
CA SER A 377 -1.21 8.22 -6.13
C SER A 377 -1.71 8.61 -4.74
N MET A 378 -1.80 7.66 -3.81
CA MET A 378 -2.18 7.87 -2.41
C MET A 378 -1.05 7.47 -1.44
N ASP A 379 0.21 7.40 -1.91
CA ASP A 379 1.36 7.15 -1.05
C ASP A 379 1.39 8.08 0.17
N LEU A 380 1.67 7.53 1.35
CA LEU A 380 1.62 8.18 2.68
C LEU A 380 0.24 8.73 3.11
N SER A 381 -0.83 8.50 2.34
CA SER A 381 -2.18 8.97 2.63
C SER A 381 -3.12 7.82 3.03
N PHE A 382 -4.42 8.12 3.11
CA PHE A 382 -5.50 7.18 3.42
C PHE A 382 -6.36 6.94 2.18
N LEU A 383 -6.58 5.67 1.83
CA LEU A 383 -7.38 5.26 0.69
C LEU A 383 -8.49 4.31 1.11
N VAL A 384 -9.69 4.59 0.63
CA VAL A 384 -10.85 3.71 0.79
C VAL A 384 -11.32 3.23 -0.57
N LEU A 385 -11.45 1.92 -0.70
CA LEU A 385 -11.95 1.25 -1.90
C LEU A 385 -13.29 0.60 -1.60
N ASP A 386 -14.32 1.01 -2.31
CA ASP A 386 -15.68 0.50 -2.15
C ASP A 386 -16.09 -0.43 -3.30
N ASN A 387 -16.47 -1.66 -2.96
CA ASN A 387 -16.88 -2.74 -3.85
C ASN A 387 -15.84 -3.08 -4.94
N MET A 388 -14.55 -3.01 -4.61
CA MET A 388 -13.49 -3.46 -5.53
C MET A 388 -13.59 -4.96 -5.75
N PRO A 389 -13.47 -5.47 -6.99
CA PRO A 389 -13.39 -6.90 -7.26
C PRO A 389 -12.22 -7.52 -6.47
N PRO A 390 -12.43 -8.62 -5.72
CA PRO A 390 -11.39 -9.22 -4.89
C PRO A 390 -10.11 -9.55 -5.66
N HIS A 391 -10.23 -10.16 -6.85
CA HIS A 391 -9.08 -10.52 -7.69
C HIS A 391 -8.15 -9.33 -8.00
N ALA A 392 -8.69 -8.12 -8.19
CA ALA A 392 -7.87 -6.94 -8.48
C ALA A 392 -7.03 -6.50 -7.27
N ILE A 393 -7.47 -6.79 -6.05
CA ILE A 393 -6.75 -6.50 -4.81
C ILE A 393 -5.82 -7.66 -4.44
N ASP A 394 -6.23 -8.89 -4.68
CA ASP A 394 -5.44 -10.10 -4.42
C ASP A 394 -4.14 -10.10 -5.25
N GLU A 395 -4.16 -9.60 -6.49
CA GLU A 395 -2.93 -9.40 -7.28
C GLU A 395 -1.92 -8.43 -6.63
N GLN A 396 -2.36 -7.62 -5.67
CA GLN A 396 -1.57 -6.57 -5.02
C GLN A 396 -1.07 -6.95 -3.61
N ILE A 397 -1.19 -8.22 -3.20
CA ILE A 397 -0.81 -8.69 -1.87
C ILE A 397 0.64 -8.32 -1.50
N GLU A 398 1.60 -8.48 -2.42
CA GLU A 398 3.01 -8.15 -2.14
C GLU A 398 3.21 -6.65 -1.94
N SER A 399 2.52 -5.82 -2.73
CA SER A 399 2.56 -4.36 -2.56
C SER A 399 2.02 -3.93 -1.19
N ARG A 400 1.08 -4.70 -0.62
CA ARG A 400 0.55 -4.45 0.72
C ARG A 400 1.49 -4.91 1.83
N ARG A 401 2.48 -5.74 1.52
CA ARG A 401 3.51 -6.15 2.47
C ARG A 401 4.66 -5.15 2.52
N ASN A 402 5.18 -4.78 1.36
CA ASN A 402 6.41 -4.00 1.22
C ASN A 402 6.18 -2.55 0.81
N GLY A 403 4.93 -2.11 0.62
CA GLY A 403 4.58 -0.76 0.20
C GLY A 403 5.02 -0.38 -1.21
N ILE A 404 5.36 -1.34 -2.07
CA ILE A 404 5.94 -1.10 -3.40
C ILE A 404 5.08 -1.76 -4.48
N VAL A 405 4.68 -0.96 -5.46
CA VAL A 405 4.10 -1.45 -6.72
C VAL A 405 5.23 -1.61 -7.72
N SER A 406 5.44 -2.84 -8.19
CA SER A 406 6.43 -3.15 -9.22
C SER A 406 5.74 -3.42 -10.54
N ILE A 407 6.19 -2.77 -11.61
CA ILE A 407 5.66 -2.94 -12.97
C ILE A 407 6.79 -3.45 -13.83
N THR A 408 6.54 -4.52 -14.59
CA THR A 408 7.55 -5.16 -15.44
C THR A 408 7.15 -5.27 -16.92
N ALA A 409 5.94 -4.81 -17.30
CA ALA A 409 5.36 -5.09 -18.61
C ALA A 409 6.16 -4.53 -19.80
N ILE A 410 6.40 -3.22 -19.83
CA ILE A 410 7.20 -2.55 -20.89
C ILE A 410 8.58 -2.17 -20.36
N ARG A 411 8.64 -1.79 -19.08
CA ARG A 411 9.84 -1.41 -18.34
C ARG A 411 9.68 -1.80 -16.88
N SER A 412 10.79 -2.12 -16.22
CA SER A 412 10.84 -2.33 -14.78
C SER A 412 10.83 -0.99 -14.06
N LEU A 413 9.79 -0.71 -13.28
CA LEU A 413 9.68 0.48 -12.44
C LEU A 413 9.10 0.09 -11.08
N GLU A 414 9.65 0.67 -10.01
CA GLU A 414 9.10 0.57 -8.66
C GLU A 414 8.45 1.91 -8.27
N LEU A 415 7.25 1.85 -7.73
CA LEU A 415 6.51 3.01 -7.23
C LEU A 415 6.17 2.80 -5.75
N TRP A 416 6.34 3.83 -4.94
CA TRP A 416 5.85 3.79 -3.56
C TRP A 416 4.32 3.77 -3.53
N ALA A 417 3.76 2.95 -2.65
CA ALA A 417 2.33 2.75 -2.44
C ALA A 417 2.03 2.56 -0.95
N ARG A 418 2.68 3.37 -0.09
CA ARG A 418 2.63 3.24 1.38
C ARG A 418 1.36 3.86 1.96
N CYS A 419 0.22 3.50 1.40
CA CYS A 419 -1.08 4.02 1.80
C CYS A 419 -1.74 3.13 2.86
N ARG A 420 -2.49 3.76 3.76
CA ARG A 420 -3.38 3.08 4.72
C ARG A 420 -4.66 2.71 3.98
N LEU A 421 -5.02 1.44 3.96
CA LEU A 421 -6.04 0.93 3.05
C LEU A 421 -7.26 0.41 3.82
N LYS A 422 -8.43 0.93 3.48
CA LYS A 422 -9.73 0.44 3.94
C LYS A 422 -10.50 -0.15 2.76
N LEU A 423 -10.91 -1.40 2.88
CA LEU A 423 -11.78 -2.07 1.92
C LEU A 423 -13.21 -2.07 2.45
N LEU A 424 -14.15 -1.53 1.68
CA LEU A 424 -15.58 -1.65 1.94
C LEU A 424 -16.15 -2.58 0.88
N ASN A 425 -16.68 -3.72 1.28
CA ASN A 425 -17.28 -4.66 0.32
C ASN A 425 -18.64 -5.12 0.81
N ASN A 426 -19.49 -5.54 -0.11
CA ASN A 426 -20.70 -6.27 0.22
C ASN A 426 -20.38 -7.76 0.21
N PRO A 427 -20.91 -8.55 1.15
CA PRO A 427 -20.70 -9.99 1.14
C PRO A 427 -21.40 -10.59 -0.09
N ALA A 428 -20.82 -11.68 -0.65
CA ALA A 428 -21.37 -12.35 -1.82
C ALA A 428 -22.74 -13.00 -1.55
N GLN A 429 -22.99 -13.39 -0.31
CA GLN A 429 -24.28 -13.87 0.19
C GLN A 429 -24.68 -13.02 1.42
N PRO A 430 -25.98 -12.84 1.70
CA PRO A 430 -26.44 -12.21 2.93
C PRO A 430 -25.92 -12.93 4.17
N PHE A 431 -25.61 -12.19 5.24
CA PHE A 431 -25.09 -12.79 6.48
C PHE A 431 -26.05 -13.77 7.14
N ASP A 432 -27.36 -13.59 6.97
CA ASP A 432 -28.39 -14.46 7.56
C ASP A 432 -28.49 -15.81 6.85
N GLU A 433 -27.93 -15.95 5.64
CA GLU A 433 -27.86 -17.20 4.89
C GLU A 433 -26.59 -18.01 5.21
N MET A 434 -25.64 -17.42 5.95
CA MET A 434 -24.38 -18.06 6.30
C MET A 434 -24.46 -18.74 7.67
N LEU A 435 -23.96 -19.98 7.77
CA LEU A 435 -23.85 -20.67 9.06
C LEU A 435 -22.89 -19.95 10.02
N TYR A 436 -21.75 -19.49 9.49
CA TYR A 436 -20.76 -18.70 10.22
C TYR A 436 -20.43 -17.46 9.40
N ARG A 437 -20.66 -16.28 9.96
CA ARG A 437 -20.53 -15.04 9.20
C ARG A 437 -19.11 -14.83 8.66
N CYS A 438 -18.07 -15.18 9.42
CA CYS A 438 -16.67 -15.01 9.00
C CYS A 438 -16.33 -15.66 7.65
N THR A 439 -17.11 -16.65 7.17
CA THR A 439 -16.91 -17.24 5.84
C THR A 439 -17.15 -16.24 4.71
N ALA A 440 -17.82 -15.12 4.96
CA ALA A 440 -17.93 -14.01 4.01
C ALA A 440 -16.57 -13.45 3.58
N LEU A 441 -15.54 -13.54 4.43
CA LEU A 441 -14.18 -13.11 4.09
C LEU A 441 -13.55 -13.95 2.99
N LYS A 442 -14.04 -15.17 2.75
CA LYS A 442 -13.52 -16.09 1.72
C LYS A 442 -13.78 -15.62 0.29
N MET A 443 -14.43 -14.46 0.11
CA MET A 443 -14.43 -13.77 -1.17
C MET A 443 -13.05 -13.23 -1.56
N PHE A 444 -12.12 -13.10 -0.60
CA PHE A 444 -10.72 -12.71 -0.82
C PHE A 444 -9.80 -13.92 -0.75
N ASP A 445 -8.60 -13.81 -1.33
CA ASP A 445 -7.56 -14.83 -1.16
C ASP A 445 -7.13 -14.94 0.31
N SER A 446 -6.89 -16.18 0.77
CA SER A 446 -6.43 -16.48 2.13
C SER A 446 -5.20 -15.65 2.57
N LYS A 447 -4.28 -15.37 1.66
CA LYS A 447 -3.10 -14.54 1.91
C LYS A 447 -3.46 -13.08 2.17
N LEU A 448 -4.48 -12.54 1.49
CA LEU A 448 -4.98 -11.20 1.76
C LEU A 448 -5.72 -11.15 3.11
N ILE A 449 -6.55 -12.14 3.41
CA ILE A 449 -7.23 -12.26 4.72
C ILE A 449 -6.20 -12.26 5.86
N ALA A 450 -5.10 -13.00 5.70
CA ALA A 450 -4.01 -13.04 6.67
C ALA A 450 -3.34 -11.67 6.88
N ARG A 451 -3.35 -10.80 5.86
CA ARG A 451 -2.77 -9.44 5.89
C ARG A 451 -3.72 -8.39 6.46
N PHE A 452 -5.02 -8.66 6.53
CA PHE A 452 -5.93 -7.73 7.18
C PHE A 452 -5.54 -7.54 8.64
N THR A 453 -5.37 -6.29 9.06
CA THR A 453 -5.13 -5.96 10.47
C THR A 453 -6.31 -6.40 11.31
N PHE A 454 -7.53 -6.19 10.80
CA PHE A 454 -8.78 -6.71 11.35
C PHE A 454 -9.91 -6.59 10.30
N ALA A 455 -11.03 -7.26 10.56
CA ALA A 455 -12.25 -7.16 9.77
C ALA A 455 -13.44 -6.80 10.67
N VAL A 456 -14.35 -5.96 10.19
CA VAL A 456 -15.57 -5.54 10.90
C VAL A 456 -16.78 -5.80 10.02
N PHE A 457 -17.84 -6.37 10.59
CA PHE A 457 -19.09 -6.54 9.85
C PHE A 457 -20.13 -5.52 10.31
N THR A 458 -20.87 -4.96 9.37
CA THR A 458 -22.07 -4.15 9.64
C THR A 458 -23.28 -4.93 9.15
N TYR A 459 -24.21 -5.20 10.05
CA TYR A 459 -25.43 -5.97 9.79
C TYR A 459 -26.59 -5.07 9.35
N GLY A 460 -26.49 -3.78 9.66
CA GLY A 460 -27.52 -2.79 9.37
C GLY A 460 -28.33 -2.42 10.60
N VAL A 461 -29.26 -1.48 10.38
CA VAL A 461 -30.07 -0.91 11.44
C VAL A 461 -31.45 -1.54 11.43
N SER A 462 -32.01 -1.77 12.63
CA SER A 462 -33.40 -2.20 12.73
C SER A 462 -34.33 -1.15 12.16
N THR A 463 -35.52 -1.56 11.75
CA THR A 463 -36.54 -0.64 11.23
C THR A 463 -36.86 0.44 12.26
N GLU A 464 -36.98 0.06 13.53
CA GLU A 464 -37.30 0.97 14.64
C GLU A 464 -36.22 2.05 14.81
N GLU A 465 -34.94 1.65 14.84
CA GLU A 465 -33.82 2.60 14.94
C GLU A 465 -33.70 3.48 13.69
N ARG A 466 -33.97 2.93 12.49
CA ARG A 466 -33.86 3.68 11.24
C ARG A 466 -34.89 4.80 11.13
N TYR A 467 -36.11 4.53 11.57
CA TYR A 467 -37.25 5.45 11.43
C TYR A 467 -37.56 6.24 12.71
N THR A 468 -36.72 6.18 13.75
CA THR A 468 -36.83 7.07 14.92
C THR A 468 -36.73 8.53 14.47
N ASP A 469 -37.55 9.44 14.99
CA ASP A 469 -37.50 10.88 14.69
C ASP A 469 -36.43 11.64 15.49
N GLU A 470 -35.79 10.97 16.44
CA GLU A 470 -34.74 11.51 17.29
C GLU A 470 -33.54 12.03 16.47
N ILE A 471 -33.24 13.32 16.65
CA ILE A 471 -32.02 13.98 16.19
C ILE A 471 -31.13 14.14 17.41
N ILE A 472 -29.93 13.57 17.37
CA ILE A 472 -29.00 13.62 18.50
C ILE A 472 -28.08 14.82 18.28
N ASP A 473 -28.38 15.95 18.91
CA ASP A 473 -27.54 17.14 18.76
C ASP A 473 -26.11 16.89 19.24
N PRO A 474 -25.09 17.39 18.50
CA PRO A 474 -23.70 17.33 18.95
C PRO A 474 -23.55 18.04 20.29
N LYS A 475 -22.76 17.46 21.20
CA LYS A 475 -22.42 18.13 22.45
C LYS A 475 -21.42 19.26 22.16
N PRO A 476 -21.43 20.38 22.91
CA PRO A 476 -20.42 21.43 22.74
C PRO A 476 -18.97 20.92 22.84
N GLU A 477 -18.74 19.93 23.71
CA GLU A 477 -17.43 19.27 23.90
C GLU A 477 -17.00 18.42 22.68
N ASP A 478 -17.94 17.98 21.84
CA ASP A 478 -17.62 17.13 20.68
C ASP A 478 -16.78 17.90 19.67
N ASP A 479 -17.06 19.18 19.43
CA ASP A 479 -16.32 19.96 18.43
C ASP A 479 -14.86 20.19 18.85
N GLU A 480 -14.60 20.41 20.13
CA GLU A 480 -13.25 20.57 20.67
C GLU A 480 -12.48 19.23 20.61
N LEU A 481 -13.10 18.12 21.05
CA LEU A 481 -12.54 16.78 20.92
C LEU A 481 -12.20 16.43 19.46
N LEU A 482 -13.13 16.68 18.53
CA LEU A 482 -12.93 16.40 17.12
C LEU A 482 -11.85 17.29 16.50
N LYS A 483 -11.71 18.55 16.93
CA LYS A 483 -10.61 19.43 16.49
C LYS A 483 -9.25 18.86 16.90
N HIS A 484 -9.10 18.44 18.15
CA HIS A 484 -7.85 17.88 18.65
C HIS A 484 -7.53 16.51 18.03
N ALA A 485 -8.52 15.63 17.91
CA ALA A 485 -8.34 14.34 17.24
C ALA A 485 -7.94 14.51 15.76
N ARG A 486 -8.58 15.44 15.04
CA ARG A 486 -8.21 15.77 13.66
C ARG A 486 -6.76 16.26 13.56
N THR A 487 -6.33 17.11 14.49
CA THR A 487 -4.97 17.67 14.53
C THR A 487 -3.94 16.54 14.65
N ILE A 488 -4.13 15.61 15.59
CA ILE A 488 -3.23 14.48 15.80
C ILE A 488 -3.22 13.52 14.59
N LEU A 489 -4.40 13.21 14.04
CA LEU A 489 -4.48 12.34 12.85
C LEU A 489 -3.77 12.97 11.65
N ARG A 490 -3.97 14.26 11.40
CA ARG A 490 -3.28 14.98 10.31
C ARG A 490 -1.77 15.04 10.53
N TRP A 491 -1.32 15.18 11.77
CA TRP A 491 0.09 15.13 12.13
C TRP A 491 0.72 13.76 11.85
N ASN A 492 0.00 12.66 12.11
CA ASN A 492 0.47 11.31 11.76
C ASN A 492 0.46 11.06 10.24
N LEU A 493 -0.54 11.59 9.52
CA LEU A 493 -0.62 11.47 8.06
C LEU A 493 0.40 12.35 7.32
N SER A 494 0.90 13.44 7.91
CA SER A 494 1.84 14.35 7.26
C SER A 494 3.26 13.81 7.14
N ARG A 495 3.54 12.63 7.71
CA ARG A 495 4.89 12.08 7.86
C ARG A 495 4.92 10.58 7.57
N GLU A 496 6.10 10.09 7.23
CA GLU A 496 6.36 8.65 7.17
C GLU A 496 6.68 8.11 8.57
N THR A 497 5.67 7.61 9.27
CA THR A 497 5.83 7.06 10.62
C THR A 497 6.29 5.60 10.57
N THR A 498 7.39 5.31 11.25
CA THR A 498 7.83 3.93 11.54
C THR A 498 7.74 3.70 13.03
N TYR A 499 6.91 2.74 13.44
CA TYR A 499 6.83 2.29 14.83
C TYR A 499 7.76 1.10 15.04
N GLU A 500 8.82 1.30 15.81
CA GLU A 500 9.68 0.20 16.29
C GLU A 500 9.16 -0.30 17.64
N VAL A 501 8.79 -1.58 17.70
CA VAL A 501 8.22 -2.17 18.92
C VAL A 501 9.28 -2.24 20.01
N ARG A 502 8.98 -1.58 21.14
CA ARG A 502 9.81 -1.59 22.34
C ARG A 502 9.97 -3.01 22.90
N ARG A 503 11.17 -3.32 23.41
CA ARG A 503 11.50 -4.65 23.92
C ARG A 503 10.64 -5.06 25.12
N GLU A 504 10.22 -4.08 25.92
CA GLU A 504 9.41 -4.26 27.11
C GLU A 504 7.97 -4.66 26.77
N LEU A 505 7.44 -4.19 25.62
CA LEU A 505 6.09 -4.51 25.17
C LEU A 505 6.04 -5.84 24.41
N TRP A 506 7.15 -6.31 23.87
CA TRP A 506 7.18 -7.50 23.03
C TRP A 506 6.66 -8.77 23.74
N PRO A 507 7.07 -9.11 24.98
CA PRO A 507 6.51 -10.25 25.69
C PRO A 507 4.99 -10.16 25.91
N ILE A 508 4.48 -8.96 26.15
CA ILE A 508 3.03 -8.71 26.35
C ILE A 508 2.28 -8.94 25.03
N ILE A 509 2.81 -8.41 23.93
CA ILE A 509 2.28 -8.61 22.58
C ILE A 509 2.26 -10.10 22.23
N MET A 510 3.35 -10.83 22.52
CA MET A 510 3.44 -12.27 22.24
C MET A 510 2.45 -13.08 23.08
N ARG A 511 2.26 -12.72 24.36
CA ARG A 511 1.25 -13.35 25.23
C ARG A 511 -0.15 -13.21 24.65
N TYR A 512 -0.57 -11.97 24.34
CA TYR A 512 -1.89 -11.72 23.74
C TYR A 512 -2.03 -12.32 22.34
N GLY A 513 -0.95 -12.31 21.55
CA GLY A 513 -0.90 -12.96 20.25
C GLY A 513 -1.20 -14.46 20.35
N LYS A 514 -0.56 -15.15 21.29
CA LYS A 514 -0.81 -16.58 21.56
C LYS A 514 -2.25 -16.84 21.98
N GLU A 515 -2.82 -16.02 22.84
CA GLU A 515 -4.22 -16.16 23.28
C GLU A 515 -5.20 -16.02 22.11
N LEU A 516 -5.00 -15.02 21.25
CA LEU A 516 -5.82 -14.82 20.05
C LEU A 516 -5.67 -15.97 19.05
N GLU A 517 -4.44 -16.47 18.83
CA GLU A 517 -4.19 -17.57 17.89
C GLU A 517 -4.82 -18.89 18.37
N LEU A 518 -4.69 -19.21 19.66
CA LEU A 518 -5.30 -20.42 20.22
C LEU A 518 -6.83 -20.37 20.14
N ARG A 519 -7.43 -19.18 20.27
CA ARG A 519 -8.89 -19.02 20.22
C ARG A 519 -9.41 -18.98 18.79
N TYR A 520 -8.79 -18.19 17.91
CA TYR A 520 -9.33 -17.84 16.59
C TYR A 520 -8.53 -18.39 15.40
N GLY A 521 -7.34 -18.97 15.64
CA GLY A 521 -6.47 -19.48 14.60
C GLY A 521 -7.16 -20.58 13.79
N CYS A 522 -7.24 -20.35 12.48
CA CYS A 522 -7.86 -21.22 11.48
C CYS A 522 -7.16 -21.01 10.14
N GLU A 523 -6.73 -22.07 9.46
CA GLU A 523 -6.04 -21.95 8.16
C GLU A 523 -7.00 -21.54 7.03
N ASP A 524 -8.29 -21.84 7.17
CA ASP A 524 -9.31 -21.55 6.16
C ASP A 524 -9.75 -20.08 6.16
N VAL A 525 -9.73 -19.42 7.32
CA VAL A 525 -9.95 -17.97 7.46
C VAL A 525 -8.82 -17.41 8.34
N PRO A 526 -7.61 -17.17 7.76
CA PRO A 526 -6.40 -16.90 8.53
C PRO A 526 -6.30 -15.46 9.06
N LEU A 527 -7.42 -14.86 9.47
CA LEU A 527 -7.46 -13.49 9.99
C LEU A 527 -6.64 -13.32 11.28
N LEU A 528 -6.63 -14.32 12.16
CA LEU A 528 -5.87 -14.31 13.40
C LEU A 528 -4.98 -15.56 13.49
N LEU A 529 -4.09 -15.71 12.50
CA LEU A 529 -3.14 -16.81 12.41
C LEU A 529 -1.74 -16.26 12.10
N ARG A 530 -0.71 -16.65 12.89
CA ARG A 530 0.73 -16.34 12.76
C ARG A 530 1.16 -14.85 12.79
N ALA A 531 0.46 -13.94 12.10
CA ALA A 531 0.83 -12.53 11.96
C ALA A 531 0.26 -11.60 13.06
N ILE A 532 -0.27 -12.16 14.15
CA ILE A 532 -0.97 -11.42 15.20
C ILE A 532 -0.08 -10.42 15.95
N PRO A 533 1.20 -10.72 16.28
CA PRO A 533 2.05 -9.76 16.97
C PRO A 533 2.20 -8.43 16.22
N TYR A 534 2.33 -8.49 14.89
CA TYR A 534 2.35 -7.30 14.03
C TYR A 534 1.02 -6.53 14.10
N LYS A 535 -0.13 -7.23 14.06
CA LYS A 535 -1.47 -6.58 14.12
C LYS A 535 -1.69 -5.87 15.45
N LEU A 536 -1.31 -6.52 16.55
CA LEU A 536 -1.33 -5.93 17.89
C LEU A 536 -0.43 -4.70 17.97
N ALA A 537 0.80 -4.76 17.46
CA ALA A 537 1.71 -3.62 17.43
C ALA A 537 1.16 -2.44 16.61
N CYS A 538 0.61 -2.71 15.42
CA CYS A 538 -0.01 -1.71 14.56
C CYS A 538 -1.17 -1.01 15.28
N LEU A 539 -2.06 -1.77 15.91
CA LEU A 539 -3.22 -1.23 16.62
C LEU A 539 -2.84 -0.54 17.93
N ALA A 540 -1.84 -1.04 18.66
CA ALA A 540 -1.35 -0.40 19.87
C ALA A 540 -0.82 1.01 19.56
N TYR A 541 -0.12 1.19 18.44
CA TYR A 541 0.24 2.52 17.94
C TYR A 541 -0.98 3.38 17.63
N SER A 542 -1.97 2.85 16.90
CA SER A 542 -3.20 3.60 16.58
C SER A 542 -3.95 4.06 17.85
N PHE A 543 -4.06 3.19 18.86
CA PHE A 543 -4.68 3.51 20.14
C PHE A 543 -3.87 4.56 20.90
N ALA A 544 -2.55 4.39 21.01
CA ALA A 544 -1.68 5.36 21.67
C ALA A 544 -1.82 6.75 21.06
N LEU A 545 -1.75 6.85 19.74
CA LEU A 545 -1.92 8.11 19.01
C LEU A 545 -3.27 8.76 19.31
N LEU A 546 -4.36 7.99 19.28
CA LEU A 546 -5.72 8.47 19.54
C LEU A 546 -6.04 8.66 21.03
N GLU A 547 -5.14 8.28 21.93
CA GLU A 547 -5.13 8.65 23.35
C GLU A 547 -4.12 9.78 23.65
N GLY A 548 -3.48 10.32 22.60
CA GLY A 548 -2.56 11.45 22.65
C GLY A 548 -1.13 11.09 23.01
N TYR A 549 -0.73 9.83 23.02
CA TYR A 549 0.62 9.36 23.33
C TYR A 549 1.48 9.25 22.07
N ASP A 550 2.78 9.50 22.22
CA ASP A 550 3.78 9.33 21.14
C ASP A 550 4.19 7.87 20.97
N GLU A 551 4.18 7.10 22.07
CA GLU A 551 4.55 5.68 22.08
C GLU A 551 3.47 4.84 22.77
N PRO A 552 3.27 3.58 22.32
CA PRO A 552 2.39 2.65 23.00
C PRO A 552 2.87 2.26 24.40
N GLU A 553 1.92 1.87 25.23
CA GLU A 553 2.12 1.37 26.59
C GLU A 553 1.33 0.05 26.72
N GLU A 554 1.47 -0.66 27.83
CA GLU A 554 0.74 -1.92 28.06
C GLU A 554 -0.77 -1.75 27.89
N ARG A 555 -1.33 -0.64 28.37
CA ARG A 555 -2.74 -0.26 28.17
C ARG A 555 -3.14 -0.30 26.70
N HIS A 556 -2.34 0.28 25.82
CA HIS A 556 -2.62 0.37 24.38
C HIS A 556 -2.55 -1.01 23.71
N VAL A 557 -1.64 -1.89 24.16
CA VAL A 557 -1.58 -3.28 23.71
C VAL A 557 -2.82 -4.06 24.15
N ARG A 558 -3.29 -3.85 25.39
CA ARG A 558 -4.53 -4.46 25.90
C ARG A 558 -5.76 -3.99 25.10
N LEU A 559 -5.87 -2.69 24.80
CA LEU A 559 -6.95 -2.17 23.94
C LEU A 559 -6.91 -2.78 22.53
N ALA A 560 -5.72 -2.96 21.96
CA ALA A 560 -5.55 -3.65 20.68
C ALA A 560 -6.03 -5.11 20.74
N TYR A 561 -5.70 -5.84 21.81
CA TYR A 561 -6.22 -7.19 22.06
C TYR A 561 -7.74 -7.21 22.18
N GLU A 562 -8.31 -6.33 23.00
CA GLU A 562 -9.77 -6.22 23.19
C GLU A 562 -10.50 -5.91 21.88
N TRP A 563 -9.93 -5.04 21.04
CA TRP A 563 -10.48 -4.74 19.72
C TRP A 563 -10.47 -5.95 18.79
N LEU A 564 -9.35 -6.68 18.71
CA LEU A 564 -9.27 -7.88 17.88
C LEU A 564 -10.21 -8.99 18.37
N ASP A 565 -10.30 -9.20 19.68
CA ASP A 565 -11.22 -10.16 20.31
C ASP A 565 -12.68 -9.78 20.03
N PHE A 566 -13.02 -8.48 20.17
CA PHE A 566 -14.34 -7.95 19.85
C PHE A 566 -14.70 -8.17 18.38
N CYS A 567 -13.82 -7.82 17.44
CA CYS A 567 -14.05 -8.03 16.01
C CYS A 567 -14.20 -9.50 15.65
N ALA A 568 -13.36 -10.38 16.20
CA ALA A 568 -13.37 -11.81 15.89
C ALA A 568 -14.65 -12.49 16.38
N LYS A 569 -15.14 -12.15 17.58
CA LYS A 569 -16.43 -12.63 18.11
C LYS A 569 -17.60 -12.11 17.29
N ASP A 570 -17.58 -10.83 16.92
CA ASP A 570 -18.66 -10.21 16.14
C ASP A 570 -18.88 -10.93 14.80
N ILE A 571 -17.80 -11.42 14.17
CA ILE A 571 -17.87 -12.19 12.92
C ILE A 571 -18.00 -13.71 13.14
N GLN A 572 -18.14 -14.18 14.39
CA GLN A 572 -18.26 -15.60 14.76
C GLN A 572 -17.05 -16.46 14.35
N LEU A 573 -15.84 -15.88 14.38
CA LEU A 573 -14.61 -16.61 14.04
C LEU A 573 -14.24 -17.66 15.10
N ASP A 574 -14.59 -17.44 16.36
CA ASP A 574 -14.46 -18.42 17.45
C ASP A 574 -15.21 -19.71 17.14
N GLY A 575 -16.53 -19.62 16.93
CA GLY A 575 -17.36 -20.78 16.65
C GLY A 575 -16.94 -21.51 15.37
N TYR A 576 -16.51 -20.74 14.35
CA TYR A 576 -15.99 -21.34 13.12
C TYR A 576 -14.65 -22.05 13.33
N ALA A 577 -13.72 -21.45 14.08
CA ALA A 577 -12.41 -22.05 14.34
C ALA A 577 -12.54 -23.32 15.18
N GLU A 578 -13.41 -23.33 16.18
CA GLU A 578 -13.73 -24.54 16.97
C GLU A 578 -14.31 -25.65 16.09
N TRP A 579 -15.31 -25.32 15.27
CA TRP A 579 -15.86 -26.26 14.30
C TRP A 579 -14.77 -26.78 13.34
N TRP A 580 -13.96 -25.89 12.77
CA TRP A 580 -12.91 -26.24 11.83
C TRP A 580 -11.86 -27.17 12.46
N ARG A 581 -11.39 -26.87 13.67
CA ARG A 581 -10.45 -27.73 14.42
C ARG A 581 -11.05 -29.09 14.69
N SER A 582 -12.32 -29.19 15.07
CA SER A 582 -12.98 -30.50 15.29
C SER A 582 -12.93 -31.42 14.06
N GLN A 583 -12.92 -30.83 12.85
CA GLN A 583 -12.88 -31.54 11.58
C GLN A 583 -11.46 -31.85 11.08
N HIS A 584 -10.45 -31.09 11.52
CA HIS A 584 -9.08 -31.13 10.94
C HIS A 584 -8.01 -31.57 11.93
N GLU A 585 -8.20 -31.30 13.22
CA GLU A 585 -7.29 -31.71 14.28
C GLU A 585 -7.65 -33.10 14.81
N LEU A 586 -6.62 -33.79 15.28
CA LEU A 586 -6.74 -35.12 15.85
C LEU A 586 -6.04 -35.08 17.19
N SER A 587 -6.82 -35.07 18.27
CA SER A 587 -6.27 -35.14 19.62
C SER A 587 -5.67 -36.53 19.88
N ASP A 588 -4.76 -36.64 20.86
CA ASP A 588 -4.18 -37.94 21.23
C ASP A 588 -5.24 -38.94 21.70
N VAL A 589 -6.25 -38.46 22.44
CA VAL A 589 -7.37 -39.30 22.92
C VAL A 589 -8.20 -39.82 21.75
N GLU A 590 -8.53 -38.97 20.78
CA GLU A 590 -9.24 -39.39 19.57
C GLU A 590 -8.39 -40.31 18.69
N TYR A 591 -7.08 -40.08 18.61
CA TYR A 591 -6.14 -40.94 17.90
C TYR A 591 -6.19 -42.36 18.47
N GLU A 592 -6.02 -42.51 19.78
CA GLU A 592 -6.04 -43.83 20.43
C GLU A 592 -7.42 -44.51 20.28
N ALA A 593 -8.51 -43.76 20.39
CA ALA A 593 -9.85 -44.30 20.19
C ALA A 593 -10.08 -44.79 18.74
N CYS A 594 -9.65 -44.00 17.75
CA CYS A 594 -9.74 -44.37 16.34
C CYS A 594 -8.85 -45.58 16.02
N LYS A 595 -7.63 -45.59 16.57
CA LYS A 595 -6.66 -46.68 16.43
C LYS A 595 -7.21 -47.98 16.97
N ALA A 596 -7.68 -47.98 18.22
CA ALA A 596 -8.29 -49.16 18.84
C ALA A 596 -9.48 -49.70 18.02
N ARG A 597 -10.33 -48.81 17.50
CA ARG A 597 -11.47 -49.22 16.66
C ARG A 597 -11.04 -49.82 15.33
N ILE A 598 -10.05 -49.24 14.66
CA ILE A 598 -9.52 -49.75 13.38
C ILE A 598 -8.81 -51.08 13.60
N GLU A 599 -7.99 -51.19 14.63
CA GLU A 599 -7.31 -52.45 14.97
C GLU A 599 -8.31 -53.56 15.33
N GLN A 600 -9.40 -53.23 16.03
CA GLN A 600 -10.48 -54.19 16.29
C GLN A 600 -11.12 -54.73 15.00
N GLU A 601 -11.36 -53.87 14.01
CA GLU A 601 -11.91 -54.27 12.70
C GLU A 601 -10.92 -55.12 11.90
N ILE A 602 -9.63 -54.76 11.92
CA ILE A 602 -8.56 -55.53 11.27
C ILE A 602 -8.44 -56.92 11.92
N GLN A 603 -8.45 -56.99 13.25
CA GLN A 603 -8.41 -58.27 13.99
C GLN A 603 -9.67 -59.11 13.77
N ALA A 604 -10.82 -58.49 13.47
CA ALA A 604 -12.02 -59.22 13.06
C ALA A 604 -11.84 -59.81 11.65
N ASP A 605 -11.36 -59.01 10.69
CA ASP A 605 -11.09 -59.47 9.32
C ASP A 605 -10.06 -60.62 9.29
N MET A 606 -8.99 -60.51 10.09
CA MET A 606 -7.96 -61.57 10.21
C MET A 606 -8.54 -62.88 10.76
N ARG A 607 -9.47 -62.80 11.72
CA ARG A 607 -10.13 -63.99 12.29
C ARG A 607 -11.09 -64.65 11.32
N GLU A 608 -11.76 -63.86 10.48
CA GLU A 608 -12.75 -64.34 9.52
C GLU A 608 -12.09 -64.96 8.27
N HIS A 609 -11.02 -64.34 7.76
CA HIS A 609 -10.43 -64.70 6.46
C HIS A 609 -9.05 -65.37 6.55
N GLY A 610 -8.42 -65.37 7.73
CA GLY A 610 -7.01 -65.75 7.89
C GLY A 610 -6.04 -64.73 7.26
N GLY A 611 -4.74 -64.94 7.47
CA GLY A 611 -3.70 -64.10 6.87
C GLY A 611 -3.14 -62.99 7.76
N GLY A 612 -2.27 -62.16 7.18
CA GLY A 612 -1.61 -61.04 7.86
C GLY A 612 -2.45 -59.76 7.87
N MET A 613 -2.06 -58.77 8.67
CA MET A 613 -2.71 -57.45 8.72
C MET A 613 -2.77 -56.79 7.33
N GLU A 614 -1.70 -56.92 6.55
CA GLU A 614 -1.57 -56.33 5.20
C GLU A 614 -2.53 -56.96 4.18
N GLU A 615 -3.01 -58.18 4.45
CA GLU A 615 -3.94 -58.89 3.57
C GLU A 615 -5.40 -58.54 3.85
N THR A 616 -5.69 -57.87 4.99
CA THR A 616 -7.04 -57.46 5.36
C THR A 616 -7.63 -56.44 4.39
N VAL A 617 -8.94 -56.56 4.17
CA VAL A 617 -9.69 -55.66 3.27
C VAL A 617 -9.58 -54.21 3.74
N PHE A 618 -9.65 -54.01 5.05
CA PHE A 618 -9.52 -52.70 5.68
C PHE A 618 -8.16 -52.05 5.37
N PHE A 619 -7.07 -52.80 5.51
CA PHE A 619 -5.73 -52.31 5.23
C PHE A 619 -5.52 -52.02 3.74
N LYS A 620 -5.93 -52.93 2.84
CA LYS A 620 -5.84 -52.73 1.39
C LYS A 620 -6.61 -51.50 0.92
N MET A 621 -7.77 -51.22 1.52
CA MET A 621 -8.53 -50.00 1.25
C MET A 621 -7.75 -48.75 1.66
N ILE A 622 -7.17 -48.71 2.86
CA ILE A 622 -6.37 -47.57 3.35
C ILE A 622 -5.16 -47.38 2.44
N GLU A 623 -4.46 -48.46 2.12
CA GLU A 623 -3.28 -48.46 1.27
C GLU A 623 -3.60 -47.94 -0.14
N TYR A 624 -4.70 -48.39 -0.74
CA TYR A 624 -5.13 -47.94 -2.06
C TYR A 624 -5.39 -46.42 -2.07
N ILE A 625 -6.15 -45.92 -1.10
CA ILE A 625 -6.49 -44.49 -1.01
C ILE A 625 -5.22 -43.68 -0.71
N ALA A 626 -4.30 -44.20 0.12
CA ALA A 626 -3.05 -43.52 0.41
C ALA A 626 -2.12 -43.42 -0.82
N LYS A 627 -2.11 -44.43 -1.69
CA LYS A 627 -1.32 -44.44 -2.93
C LYS A 627 -1.92 -43.57 -4.03
N ASN A 628 -3.25 -43.53 -4.15
CA ASN A 628 -3.94 -42.91 -5.27
C ASN A 628 -4.62 -41.57 -4.93
N GLU A 629 -4.51 -41.09 -3.68
CA GLU A 629 -5.18 -39.93 -3.07
C GLU A 629 -6.72 -40.03 -3.00
N LYS A 630 -7.34 -40.67 -3.99
CA LYS A 630 -8.77 -40.98 -4.09
C LYS A 630 -8.96 -42.37 -4.71
N GLY A 631 -10.13 -42.97 -4.48
CA GLY A 631 -10.47 -44.26 -5.11
C GLY A 631 -11.97 -44.46 -5.23
N GLN A 632 -12.43 -44.89 -6.40
CA GLN A 632 -13.83 -45.30 -6.56
C GLN A 632 -14.09 -46.62 -5.86
N ARG A 633 -15.34 -46.83 -5.42
CA ARG A 633 -15.74 -48.03 -4.68
C ARG A 633 -15.34 -49.31 -5.42
N ASP A 634 -15.64 -49.37 -6.70
CA ASP A 634 -15.47 -50.60 -7.50
C ASP A 634 -13.97 -50.85 -7.81
N GLU A 635 -13.17 -49.79 -7.94
CA GLU A 635 -11.71 -49.90 -8.11
C GLU A 635 -11.04 -50.44 -6.83
N ILE A 636 -11.42 -49.91 -5.67
CA ILE A 636 -10.91 -50.38 -4.38
C ILE A 636 -11.33 -51.84 -4.15
N ALA A 637 -12.57 -52.19 -4.53
CA ALA A 637 -13.08 -53.55 -4.44
C ALA A 637 -12.28 -54.51 -5.32
N ALA A 638 -11.98 -54.10 -6.56
CA ALA A 638 -11.12 -54.86 -7.47
C ALA A 638 -9.69 -55.01 -6.92
N TYR A 639 -9.10 -53.94 -6.37
CA TYR A 639 -7.77 -53.98 -5.74
C TYR A 639 -7.72 -54.93 -4.54
N ALA A 640 -8.75 -54.91 -3.70
CA ALA A 640 -8.84 -55.76 -2.52
C ALA A 640 -9.34 -57.19 -2.83
N ASN A 641 -9.79 -57.47 -4.06
CA ASN A 641 -10.42 -58.71 -4.49
C ASN A 641 -11.65 -59.09 -3.64
N VAL A 642 -12.55 -58.12 -3.42
CA VAL A 642 -13.79 -58.30 -2.64
C VAL A 642 -14.99 -57.66 -3.33
N ASP A 643 -16.18 -57.97 -2.82
CA ASP A 643 -17.41 -57.33 -3.27
C ASP A 643 -17.45 -55.82 -2.89
N PRO A 644 -17.94 -54.92 -3.79
CA PRO A 644 -18.08 -53.49 -3.51
C PRO A 644 -18.88 -53.13 -2.25
N ASP A 645 -19.82 -53.97 -1.81
CA ASP A 645 -20.57 -53.76 -0.58
C ASP A 645 -19.69 -53.95 0.67
N THR A 646 -18.66 -54.79 0.58
CA THR A 646 -17.68 -54.95 1.66
C THR A 646 -16.84 -53.67 1.82
N ILE A 647 -16.41 -53.06 0.73
CA ILE A 647 -15.76 -51.73 0.76
C ILE A 647 -16.71 -50.69 1.35
N THR A 648 -17.98 -50.70 0.97
CA THR A 648 -18.98 -49.76 1.50
C THR A 648 -19.14 -49.89 3.03
N ARG A 649 -19.14 -51.12 3.56
CA ARG A 649 -19.19 -51.38 5.01
C ARG A 649 -17.96 -50.85 5.72
N LYS A 650 -16.75 -51.14 5.23
CA LYS A 650 -15.51 -50.64 5.85
C LYS A 650 -15.37 -49.12 5.72
N ALA A 651 -15.77 -48.55 4.58
CA ALA A 651 -15.86 -47.11 4.39
C ALA A 651 -16.80 -46.44 5.39
N ARG A 652 -17.92 -47.09 5.77
CA ARG A 652 -18.85 -46.56 6.77
C ARG A 652 -18.20 -46.44 8.15
N VAL A 653 -17.33 -47.38 8.53
CA VAL A 653 -16.56 -47.29 9.79
C VAL A 653 -15.64 -46.07 9.75
N LEU A 654 -14.83 -45.93 8.70
CA LEU A 654 -13.91 -44.79 8.57
C LEU A 654 -14.62 -43.44 8.47
N LYS A 655 -15.79 -43.40 7.82
CA LYS A 655 -16.68 -42.22 7.80
C LYS A 655 -17.25 -41.91 9.18
N GLY A 656 -17.66 -42.93 9.93
CA GLY A 656 -18.15 -42.77 11.32
C GLY A 656 -17.08 -42.21 12.27
N LEU A 657 -15.80 -42.49 11.99
CA LEU A 657 -14.65 -41.91 12.70
C LEU A 657 -14.22 -40.54 12.15
N GLY A 658 -14.87 -40.04 11.09
CA GLY A 658 -14.50 -38.77 10.45
C GLY A 658 -13.16 -38.79 9.70
N LEU A 659 -12.60 -39.98 9.43
CA LEU A 659 -11.30 -40.15 8.75
C LEU A 659 -11.44 -40.23 7.23
N LEU A 660 -12.64 -40.54 6.74
CA LEU A 660 -12.94 -40.72 5.33
C LEU A 660 -14.18 -39.92 4.92
N ARG A 661 -14.16 -39.32 3.74
CA ARG A 661 -15.35 -38.74 3.09
C ARG A 661 -15.56 -39.37 1.72
N SER A 662 -16.80 -39.31 1.24
CA SER A 662 -17.13 -39.67 -0.14
C SER A 662 -17.64 -38.47 -0.89
N ASP A 663 -17.16 -38.27 -2.11
CA ASP A 663 -17.67 -37.30 -3.07
C ASP A 663 -17.97 -37.99 -4.41
N LYS A 664 -18.19 -37.19 -5.46
CA LYS A 664 -18.49 -37.70 -6.81
C LYS A 664 -17.33 -38.49 -7.41
N ASP A 665 -16.11 -38.27 -6.95
CA ASP A 665 -14.90 -38.91 -7.47
C ASP A 665 -14.52 -40.18 -6.69
N GLY A 666 -15.23 -40.49 -5.61
CA GLY A 666 -15.02 -41.69 -4.80
C GLY A 666 -14.72 -41.38 -3.33
N TYR A 667 -13.94 -42.25 -2.71
CA TYR A 667 -13.51 -42.10 -1.31
C TYR A 667 -12.17 -41.38 -1.24
N ARG A 668 -12.05 -40.45 -0.28
CA ARG A 668 -10.79 -39.78 0.05
C ARG A 668 -10.67 -39.52 1.55
N PHE A 669 -9.45 -39.46 2.04
CA PHE A 669 -9.21 -39.11 3.44
C PHE A 669 -9.61 -37.66 3.73
N THR A 670 -10.15 -37.43 4.93
CA THR A 670 -10.29 -36.08 5.49
C THR A 670 -8.92 -35.58 5.95
N ALA A 671 -8.78 -34.29 6.29
CA ALA A 671 -7.52 -33.79 6.88
C ALA A 671 -7.16 -34.55 8.17
N LYS A 672 -8.18 -34.82 9.01
CA LYS A 672 -8.07 -35.68 10.20
C LYS A 672 -7.62 -37.10 9.84
N GLY A 673 -8.20 -37.68 8.79
CA GLY A 673 -7.80 -38.97 8.22
C GLY A 673 -6.34 -38.99 7.78
N VAL A 674 -5.87 -37.98 7.05
CA VAL A 674 -4.47 -37.88 6.62
C VAL A 674 -3.54 -37.82 7.83
N ARG A 675 -3.84 -37.02 8.86
CA ARG A 675 -3.04 -36.95 10.09
C ARG A 675 -3.03 -38.28 10.84
N PHE A 676 -4.19 -38.92 10.97
CA PHE A 676 -4.32 -40.23 11.59
C PHE A 676 -3.46 -41.27 10.88
N PHE A 677 -3.64 -41.45 9.56
CA PHE A 677 -2.93 -42.48 8.81
C PHE A 677 -1.44 -42.19 8.66
N LYS A 678 -1.02 -40.92 8.62
CA LYS A 678 0.42 -40.57 8.69
C LYS A 678 1.06 -41.07 9.98
N ARG A 679 0.41 -40.84 11.13
CA ARG A 679 0.90 -41.29 12.44
C ARG A 679 0.82 -42.80 12.58
N TRP A 680 -0.34 -43.38 12.26
CA TRP A 680 -0.60 -44.81 12.42
C TRP A 680 0.29 -45.69 11.52
N LEU A 681 0.50 -45.33 10.25
CA LEU A 681 1.37 -46.10 9.35
C LEU A 681 2.85 -46.06 9.78
N GLN A 682 3.30 -45.00 10.45
CA GLN A 682 4.67 -44.91 10.99
C GLN A 682 4.90 -45.82 12.20
N GLU A 683 3.84 -46.17 12.93
CA GLU A 683 3.91 -47.06 14.10
C GLU A 683 3.95 -48.55 13.71
N LEU A 684 3.67 -48.89 12.44
CA LEU A 684 3.62 -50.27 11.98
C LEU A 684 5.02 -50.78 11.55
N PRO A 685 5.56 -51.82 12.20
CA PRO A 685 6.96 -52.25 12.03
C PRO A 685 7.30 -52.89 10.67
N SER A 686 6.32 -53.23 9.82
CA SER A 686 6.52 -53.94 8.55
C SER A 686 6.46 -53.07 7.29
N ILE A 687 6.03 -51.80 7.38
CA ILE A 687 5.71 -50.98 6.20
C ILE A 687 6.85 -49.98 5.91
N ALA A 688 8.06 -50.49 5.69
CA ALA A 688 9.17 -49.67 5.19
C ALA A 688 9.06 -49.33 3.69
N HIS A 689 8.11 -49.95 2.96
CA HIS A 689 7.96 -49.80 1.51
C HIS A 689 6.91 -48.79 1.02
N VAL A 690 6.08 -48.21 1.90
CA VAL A 690 5.17 -47.10 1.51
C VAL A 690 5.90 -45.76 1.70
N GLY A 691 6.91 -45.53 0.85
CA GLY A 691 7.69 -44.28 0.81
C GLY A 691 6.88 -43.00 0.49
N HIS A 692 5.57 -43.12 0.29
CA HIS A 692 4.65 -42.01 -0.03
C HIS A 692 3.76 -41.59 1.15
N ALA A 693 3.83 -42.22 2.33
CA ALA A 693 3.08 -41.75 3.50
C ALA A 693 3.47 -40.31 3.91
N ALA A 694 4.74 -39.94 3.74
CA ALA A 694 5.22 -38.57 3.97
C ALA A 694 4.60 -37.55 3.01
N THR A 695 4.25 -37.96 1.78
CA THR A 695 3.73 -37.07 0.72
C THR A 695 2.21 -36.92 0.70
N LEU A 696 1.46 -37.63 1.54
CA LEU A 696 0.01 -37.45 1.65
C LEU A 696 -0.33 -35.97 1.93
N ARG A 697 -1.01 -35.31 0.98
CA ARG A 697 -1.50 -33.94 1.15
C ARG A 697 -2.97 -34.00 1.55
N GLY A 698 -3.32 -33.42 2.69
CA GLY A 698 -4.71 -33.09 2.97
C GLY A 698 -5.09 -31.88 2.13
N GLN A 699 -6.13 -31.97 1.30
CA GLN A 699 -6.75 -30.76 0.75
C GLN A 699 -7.51 -30.06 1.89
N GLY A 700 -6.83 -29.11 2.53
CA GLY A 700 -7.50 -27.98 3.18
C GLY A 700 -8.24 -27.19 2.10
N GLY A 701 -9.49 -26.83 2.36
CA GLY A 701 -10.41 -26.30 1.35
C GLY A 701 -10.02 -24.93 0.81
N ILE A 702 -9.13 -24.90 -0.18
CA ILE A 702 -9.09 -23.84 -1.19
C ILE A 702 -9.64 -24.49 -2.45
N TRP A 703 -10.75 -23.94 -2.96
CA TRP A 703 -11.31 -24.35 -4.24
C TRP A 703 -10.31 -23.95 -5.31
N ASP A 704 -9.51 -24.89 -5.80
CA ASP A 704 -8.73 -24.66 -7.01
C ASP A 704 -9.72 -24.42 -8.15
N GLU A 705 -9.60 -23.26 -8.81
CA GLU A 705 -10.28 -23.00 -10.06
C GLU A 705 -9.90 -24.09 -11.07
N CYS A 706 -10.87 -24.89 -11.49
CA CYS A 706 -10.68 -25.86 -12.56
C CYS A 706 -10.06 -25.16 -13.78
N PRO A 707 -8.92 -25.62 -14.32
CA PRO A 707 -8.50 -25.20 -15.64
C PRO A 707 -9.59 -25.62 -16.64
N ALA A 708 -10.02 -24.70 -17.49
CA ALA A 708 -10.96 -25.00 -18.57
C ALA A 708 -10.43 -26.18 -19.40
N PRO A 709 -11.27 -27.18 -19.73
CA PRO A 709 -10.84 -28.31 -20.54
C PRO A 709 -10.39 -27.83 -21.92
N GLN A 710 -9.12 -28.06 -22.22
CA GLN A 710 -8.60 -27.93 -23.58
C GLN A 710 -9.11 -29.10 -24.41
N GLY A 711 -9.99 -28.79 -25.36
CA GLY A 711 -10.24 -29.60 -26.55
C GLY A 711 -11.40 -30.60 -26.43
N GLY A 712 -12.37 -30.47 -27.33
CA GLY A 712 -13.20 -31.61 -27.75
C GLY A 712 -14.67 -31.31 -28.00
N LEU A 713 -14.98 -30.91 -29.24
CA LEU A 713 -16.24 -31.10 -29.96
C LEU A 713 -17.49 -30.34 -29.46
N SER A 714 -17.74 -29.22 -30.14
CA SER A 714 -19.02 -28.49 -30.16
C SER A 714 -20.18 -29.34 -30.68
N PRO A 715 -21.32 -29.42 -29.97
CA PRO A 715 -22.60 -29.74 -30.59
C PRO A 715 -23.17 -28.48 -31.26
N LYS A 716 -23.76 -28.71 -32.43
CA LYS A 716 -24.31 -27.74 -33.37
C LYS A 716 -25.26 -26.73 -32.70
N SER A 717 -25.02 -25.46 -32.97
CA SER A 717 -25.93 -24.34 -32.77
C SER A 717 -27.24 -24.58 -33.51
N ALA A 718 -28.36 -24.51 -32.79
CA ALA A 718 -29.67 -24.27 -33.36
C ALA A 718 -29.98 -22.78 -33.28
N ASP A 719 -30.38 -22.23 -34.42
CA ASP A 719 -30.82 -20.85 -34.64
C ASP A 719 -31.93 -20.43 -33.68
N ILE A 720 -31.73 -19.30 -32.99
CA ILE A 720 -32.82 -18.38 -32.64
C ILE A 720 -32.29 -16.97 -32.90
N ALA A 721 -32.60 -16.49 -34.11
CA ALA A 721 -32.59 -15.07 -34.42
C ALA A 721 -33.78 -14.38 -33.74
N ASP A 722 -33.61 -13.06 -33.56
CA ASP A 722 -34.68 -12.07 -33.56
C ASP A 722 -35.42 -11.81 -32.22
N MET A 723 -34.92 -10.83 -31.47
CA MET A 723 -35.73 -9.95 -30.61
C MET A 723 -35.00 -8.62 -30.39
N SER A 724 -34.90 -7.82 -31.44
CA SER A 724 -34.63 -6.39 -31.34
C SER A 724 -35.85 -5.61 -31.81
N ASP A 725 -36.87 -5.48 -30.95
CA ASP A 725 -37.88 -4.43 -31.05
C ASP A 725 -38.75 -4.37 -29.79
N ARG A 726 -38.40 -3.50 -28.85
CA ARG A 726 -39.36 -2.97 -27.86
C ARG A 726 -39.11 -1.49 -27.63
N LYS A 727 -40.01 -0.68 -28.19
CA LYS A 727 -40.19 0.75 -27.86
C LYS A 727 -40.68 0.91 -26.41
N PRO A 728 -40.40 2.04 -25.74
CA PRO A 728 -40.95 2.34 -24.42
C PRO A 728 -42.41 2.79 -24.53
N GLN A 729 -43.30 2.19 -23.73
CA GLN A 729 -44.63 2.73 -23.48
C GLN A 729 -44.54 3.78 -22.36
N VAL A 730 -45.02 4.98 -22.68
CA VAL A 730 -45.40 6.03 -21.74
C VAL A 730 -46.69 5.57 -21.05
N LEU A 731 -46.74 5.65 -19.73
CA LEU A 731 -47.98 5.54 -18.96
C LEU A 731 -48.23 6.88 -18.27
N GLU A 732 -49.28 7.56 -18.73
CA GLU A 732 -50.04 8.55 -17.96
C GLU A 732 -51.03 7.81 -17.05
N GLY A 733 -51.15 8.27 -15.80
CA GLY A 733 -52.01 7.72 -14.77
C GLY A 733 -51.54 8.12 -13.38
#